data_AF-A0A419IX47-F1
#
_entry.id   AF-A0A419IX47-F1
#
_cell.length_a   1.000
_cell.length_b   1.000
_cell.length_c   1.000
_cell.angle_alpha   90.00
_cell.angle_beta   90.00
_cell.angle_gamma   90.00
#
_symmetry.space_group_name_H-M   'P 1'
#
loop_
_entity.id
_entity.type
_entity.pdbx_description
1 polymer ?
#
loop_
_entity_poly.entity_id
_entity_poly.type
_entity_poly.pdbx_seq_one_letter_code
_entity_poly.pdbx_strand_id
1 'polypeptide(L)'
;MKLSVCIPAYNHVKYISQAIDSVLMQQVDFDYEILIGEDDSSDGTREIVKEYKDKYPDRIRLFLNDRKNVMYIDGRPTGRWNVLNLWKHAEGEYIALLDGDDYWTKADKLQSQVDFLDNHPECSTCFHNATILYEDENRSPREFCPPNQKPILNLEDIFDKNMIPSASVMFRRGLFGEFPEWYFRLSFGDWPIHILNMQYGSAGYLNEVMSVYRIHKKSMSRDRIKMTSSKIEMYDYLNEHFNYKYERVLKRCQMFYKAELRAEYCKDALHSIYQAAKLNPDDMNVWQVLNRILLEGEWMFTKGDRTIAHSVLDDIINMKPEYALAHVTLGILYFLDGERLKAINNFDNALEIYRKATIDCIEREGRVRGLLMLNTYYRRLGVQSKAEELYREIMNCIKDDSQTVKDCRVMTGLGDLFMTRERYSEAVEKYRAAIVSEEMQGDEKHQLLLNLGRAYSYLYNHKAAENTYREALSDENISSELQAVTVLELGKCYAEQGDKSGEEQVYIKALTLENLPGIWRYRLLNRLGNIYLSYGRHDDAMSKFSEALSLEGVPEKDRYHALIGGGKCCLYQGDFIMAAEHFEEAFSFKDITDETRCVIAAGLIDCYLMQGKLQDVENTCTRVLMLKGISDDRKRNIIMDVKQKIKGLTKQCGGTHA
;
A
#
# COMPACT_ATOMS: atom_id res chain seq x y z
N MET A 1 2.88 7.39 -54.16
CA MET A 1 3.36 7.51 -52.76
C MET A 1 3.37 6.12 -52.16
N LYS A 2 4.53 5.59 -51.73
CA LYS A 2 4.63 4.25 -51.14
C LYS A 2 4.36 4.28 -49.64
N LEU A 3 4.79 5.34 -48.94
CA LEU A 3 4.70 5.44 -47.48
C LEU A 3 4.33 6.86 -47.03
N SER A 4 3.49 6.95 -46.01
CA SER A 4 3.25 8.17 -45.24
C SER A 4 3.77 8.00 -43.81
N VAL A 5 4.62 8.92 -43.35
CA VAL A 5 5.06 8.98 -41.95
C VAL A 5 4.22 10.03 -41.23
N CYS A 6 3.49 9.63 -40.19
CA CYS A 6 2.64 10.53 -39.41
C CYS A 6 3.33 10.90 -38.08
N ILE A 7 3.55 12.21 -37.89
CA ILE A 7 4.18 12.77 -36.69
C ILE A 7 3.19 13.72 -35.99
N PRO A 8 2.42 13.25 -34.99
CA PRO A 8 1.68 14.14 -34.10
C PRO A 8 2.64 14.84 -33.13
N ALA A 9 2.48 16.15 -32.97
CA ALA A 9 3.31 16.97 -32.09
C ALA A 9 2.47 17.95 -31.26
N TYR A 10 2.75 18.03 -29.96
CA TYR A 10 2.17 19.01 -29.06
C TYR A 10 3.10 19.31 -27.87
N ASN A 11 3.63 20.53 -27.78
CA ASN A 11 4.59 20.93 -26.76
C ASN A 11 5.85 20.04 -26.67
N HIS A 12 6.45 19.75 -27.83
CA HIS A 12 7.62 18.90 -27.99
C HIS A 12 8.86 19.69 -28.43
N VAL A 13 9.01 20.97 -28.03
CA VAL A 13 10.10 21.85 -28.51
C VAL A 13 11.49 21.24 -28.33
N LYS A 14 11.67 20.44 -27.28
CA LYS A 14 12.94 19.78 -26.96
C LYS A 14 13.28 18.58 -27.86
N TYR A 15 12.27 18.01 -28.53
CA TYR A 15 12.36 16.68 -29.13
C TYR A 15 12.06 16.69 -30.64
N ILE A 16 11.16 17.57 -31.08
CA ILE A 16 10.56 17.52 -32.41
C ILE A 16 11.57 17.58 -33.56
N SER A 17 12.65 18.37 -33.42
CA SER A 17 13.70 18.43 -34.45
C SER A 17 14.36 17.07 -34.65
N GLN A 18 14.67 16.36 -33.57
CA GLN A 18 15.30 15.04 -33.64
C GLN A 18 14.34 14.00 -34.21
N ALA A 19 13.06 14.07 -33.87
CA ALA A 19 12.04 13.21 -34.45
C ALA A 19 12.02 13.36 -35.98
N ILE A 20 11.93 14.61 -36.49
CA ILE A 20 11.90 14.90 -37.92
C ILE A 20 13.22 14.50 -38.60
N ASP A 21 14.36 14.84 -38.02
CA ASP A 21 15.68 14.47 -38.56
C ASP A 21 15.83 12.94 -38.70
N SER A 22 15.27 12.17 -37.75
CA SER A 22 15.30 10.70 -37.79
C SER A 22 14.46 10.08 -38.92
N VAL A 23 13.48 10.83 -39.44
CA VAL A 23 12.70 10.45 -40.64
C VAL A 23 13.38 10.93 -41.92
N LEU A 24 14.02 12.11 -41.90
CA LEU A 24 14.75 12.65 -43.03
C LEU A 24 16.04 11.90 -43.34
N MET A 25 16.65 11.23 -42.35
CA MET A 25 17.84 10.41 -42.55
C MET A 25 17.56 9.06 -43.25
N GLN A 26 16.29 8.70 -43.45
CA GLN A 26 15.91 7.39 -43.97
C GLN A 26 16.35 7.22 -45.43
N GLN A 27 16.99 6.08 -45.70
CA GLN A 27 17.48 5.68 -47.02
C GLN A 27 16.50 4.67 -47.60
N VAL A 28 15.79 5.08 -48.66
CA VAL A 28 14.75 4.28 -49.31
C VAL A 28 14.83 4.42 -50.83
N ASP A 29 14.33 3.41 -51.55
CA ASP A 29 14.22 3.39 -53.03
C ASP A 29 12.82 3.74 -53.56
N PHE A 30 11.92 4.19 -52.66
CA PHE A 30 10.55 4.57 -52.96
C PHE A 30 10.19 5.98 -52.47
N ASP A 31 9.11 6.55 -53.03
CA ASP A 31 8.59 7.83 -52.56
C ASP A 31 7.87 7.72 -51.22
N TYR A 32 8.18 8.63 -50.31
CA TYR A 32 7.47 8.82 -49.05
C TYR A 32 7.23 10.29 -48.73
N GLU A 33 6.21 10.53 -47.91
CA GLU A 33 5.85 11.84 -47.37
C GLU A 33 5.89 11.84 -45.84
N ILE A 34 6.10 13.02 -45.26
CA ILE A 34 6.07 13.26 -43.82
C ILE A 34 4.90 14.19 -43.53
N LEU A 35 3.89 13.69 -42.82
CA LEU A 35 2.76 14.48 -42.37
C LEU A 35 3.01 14.86 -40.91
N ILE A 36 3.18 16.16 -40.66
CA ILE A 36 3.37 16.69 -39.32
C ILE A 36 2.08 17.36 -38.88
N GLY A 37 1.53 16.89 -37.77
CA GLY A 37 0.31 17.41 -37.19
C GLY A 37 0.67 18.16 -35.93
N GLU A 38 0.56 19.49 -35.97
CA GLU A 38 0.97 20.34 -34.86
C GLU A 38 -0.27 20.95 -34.20
N ASP A 39 -0.42 20.74 -32.90
CA ASP A 39 -1.67 20.98 -32.16
C ASP A 39 -1.66 22.25 -31.28
N ASP A 40 -1.22 23.37 -31.87
CA ASP A 40 -1.23 24.70 -31.23
C ASP A 40 -0.37 24.78 -29.96
N SER A 41 0.87 24.32 -30.11
CA SER A 41 1.88 24.32 -29.05
C SER A 41 2.27 25.74 -28.64
N SER A 42 2.55 25.91 -27.35
CA SER A 42 2.90 27.21 -26.75
C SER A 42 4.39 27.32 -26.39
N ASP A 43 5.20 26.33 -26.76
CA ASP A 43 6.57 26.17 -26.28
C ASP A 43 7.66 26.38 -27.34
N GLY A 44 7.29 26.72 -28.58
CA GLY A 44 8.22 26.83 -29.71
C GLY A 44 8.15 25.70 -30.73
N THR A 45 7.38 24.62 -30.46
CA THR A 45 7.26 23.47 -31.39
C THR A 45 6.73 23.90 -32.76
N ARG A 46 5.74 24.81 -32.79
CA ARG A 46 5.09 25.28 -34.02
C ARG A 46 6.04 26.01 -34.96
N GLU A 47 6.95 26.79 -34.39
CA GLU A 47 7.97 27.53 -35.14
C GLU A 47 8.95 26.56 -35.79
N ILE A 48 9.42 25.57 -35.03
CA ILE A 48 10.35 24.55 -35.53
C ILE A 48 9.74 23.78 -36.71
N VAL A 49 8.51 23.27 -36.58
CA VAL A 49 7.90 22.47 -37.67
C VAL A 49 7.64 23.30 -38.94
N LYS A 50 7.40 24.62 -38.81
CA LYS A 50 7.29 25.54 -39.95
C LYS A 50 8.64 25.68 -40.66
N GLU A 51 9.73 25.86 -39.91
CA GLU A 51 11.08 25.93 -40.48
C GLU A 51 11.44 24.65 -41.25
N TYR A 52 11.08 23.47 -40.71
CA TYR A 52 11.26 22.20 -41.43
C TYR A 52 10.41 22.13 -42.70
N LYS A 53 9.15 22.56 -42.65
CA LYS A 53 8.27 22.62 -43.83
C LYS A 53 8.85 23.52 -44.92
N ASP A 54 9.39 24.67 -44.56
CA ASP A 54 10.01 25.61 -45.50
C ASP A 54 11.30 25.05 -46.10
N LYS A 55 12.08 24.29 -45.32
CA LYS A 55 13.31 23.64 -45.78
C LYS A 55 13.07 22.41 -46.66
N TYR A 56 11.98 21.68 -46.43
CA TYR A 56 11.64 20.43 -47.14
C TYR A 56 10.19 20.46 -47.69
N PRO A 57 9.84 21.43 -48.56
CA PRO A 57 8.45 21.68 -48.95
C PRO A 57 7.82 20.53 -49.74
N ASP A 58 8.61 19.74 -50.46
CA ASP A 58 8.14 18.61 -51.27
C ASP A 58 8.05 17.29 -50.47
N ARG A 59 8.66 17.24 -49.28
CA ARG A 59 8.68 16.06 -48.42
C ARG A 59 7.73 16.18 -47.23
N ILE A 60 7.58 17.40 -46.69
CA ILE A 60 6.79 17.66 -45.49
C ILE A 60 5.45 18.31 -45.86
N ARG A 61 4.36 17.74 -45.34
CA ARG A 61 3.03 18.33 -45.30
C ARG A 61 2.69 18.67 -43.86
N LEU A 62 2.51 19.96 -43.60
CA LEU A 62 2.28 20.48 -42.26
C LEU A 62 0.79 20.81 -42.07
N PHE A 63 0.20 20.21 -41.03
CA PHE A 63 -1.17 20.44 -40.60
C PHE A 63 -1.14 21.20 -39.27
N LEU A 64 -1.45 22.50 -39.32
CA LEU A 64 -1.56 23.34 -38.13
C LEU A 64 -2.99 23.27 -37.61
N ASN A 65 -3.21 22.53 -36.52
CA ASN A 65 -4.51 22.45 -35.87
C ASN A 65 -4.70 23.64 -34.91
N ASP A 66 -5.96 23.99 -34.66
CA ASP A 66 -6.33 24.97 -33.63
C ASP A 66 -6.88 24.21 -32.42
N ARG A 67 -6.35 24.52 -31.23
CA ARG A 67 -6.74 23.85 -29.99
C ARG A 67 -8.22 24.04 -29.64
N LYS A 68 -8.91 25.00 -30.23
CA LYS A 68 -10.38 25.13 -30.12
C LYS A 68 -11.12 23.91 -30.66
N ASN A 69 -10.51 23.16 -31.59
CA ASN A 69 -11.08 21.95 -32.18
C ASN A 69 -10.58 20.67 -31.49
N VAL A 70 -9.90 20.79 -30.34
CA VAL A 70 -9.38 19.64 -29.62
C VAL A 70 -10.52 18.75 -29.14
N MET A 71 -10.34 17.43 -29.28
CA MET A 71 -11.32 16.47 -28.78
C MET A 71 -11.16 16.30 -27.27
N TYR A 72 -12.28 16.38 -26.54
CA TYR A 72 -12.31 16.16 -25.11
C TYR A 72 -12.81 14.76 -24.78
N ILE A 73 -12.07 14.05 -23.93
CA ILE A 73 -12.49 12.78 -23.32
C ILE A 73 -12.42 12.98 -21.80
N ASP A 74 -13.56 12.80 -21.12
CA ASP A 74 -13.73 13.04 -19.68
C ASP A 74 -13.27 14.44 -19.24
N GLY A 75 -13.65 15.46 -20.02
CA GLY A 75 -13.32 16.86 -19.73
C GLY A 75 -11.84 17.23 -19.92
N ARG A 76 -11.00 16.34 -20.44
CA ARG A 76 -9.58 16.64 -20.75
C ARG A 76 -9.34 16.71 -22.26
N PRO A 77 -8.53 17.67 -22.73
CA PRO A 77 -8.13 17.73 -24.14
C PRO A 77 -7.25 16.54 -24.51
N THR A 78 -7.39 16.05 -25.75
CA THR A 78 -6.66 14.88 -26.25
C THR A 78 -6.03 15.16 -27.61
N GLY A 79 -4.90 14.51 -27.92
CA GLY A 79 -4.26 14.57 -29.24
C GLY A 79 -4.98 13.74 -30.32
N ARG A 80 -6.20 13.25 -30.07
CA ARG A 80 -6.92 12.33 -30.97
C ARG A 80 -7.24 12.93 -32.31
N TRP A 81 -7.70 14.18 -32.31
CA TRP A 81 -8.00 14.90 -33.53
C TRP A 81 -6.74 15.04 -34.40
N ASN A 82 -5.60 15.33 -33.76
CA ASN A 82 -4.34 15.48 -34.45
C ASN A 82 -3.95 14.18 -35.20
N VAL A 83 -3.98 13.04 -34.52
CA VAL A 83 -3.72 11.72 -35.13
C VAL A 83 -4.74 11.40 -36.22
N LEU A 84 -6.04 11.65 -36.00
CA LEU A 84 -7.09 11.41 -36.99
C LEU A 84 -6.90 12.27 -38.24
N ASN A 85 -6.52 13.54 -38.07
CA ASN A 85 -6.30 14.46 -39.17
C ASN A 85 -5.15 13.98 -40.05
N LEU A 86 -4.04 13.53 -39.42
CA LEU A 86 -2.92 12.91 -40.13
C LEU A 86 -3.33 11.63 -40.87
N TRP A 87 -4.08 10.75 -40.20
CA TRP A 87 -4.55 9.50 -40.78
C TRP A 87 -5.41 9.72 -42.03
N LYS A 88 -6.32 10.68 -41.99
CA LYS A 88 -7.23 10.99 -43.11
C LYS A 88 -6.51 11.55 -44.34
N HIS A 89 -5.38 12.22 -44.15
CA HIS A 89 -4.64 12.88 -45.23
C HIS A 89 -3.44 12.07 -45.74
N ALA A 90 -3.12 10.94 -45.12
CA ALA A 90 -2.05 10.04 -45.57
C ALA A 90 -2.39 9.40 -46.93
N GLU A 91 -1.47 9.50 -47.89
CA GLU A 91 -1.65 9.00 -49.26
C GLU A 91 -0.86 7.72 -49.56
N GLY A 92 0.16 7.42 -48.75
CA GLY A 92 1.03 6.25 -48.88
C GLY A 92 0.29 4.93 -48.78
N GLU A 93 0.76 3.90 -49.49
CA GLU A 93 0.25 2.52 -49.35
C GLU A 93 0.39 2.02 -47.91
N TYR A 94 1.50 2.38 -47.27
CA TYR A 94 1.79 2.14 -45.86
C TYR A 94 1.73 3.42 -45.03
N ILE A 95 1.43 3.28 -43.75
CA ILE A 95 1.53 4.35 -42.75
C ILE A 95 2.49 3.88 -41.66
N ALA A 96 3.47 4.73 -41.33
CA ALA A 96 4.34 4.57 -40.16
C ALA A 96 4.06 5.67 -39.13
N LEU A 97 4.09 5.31 -37.85
CA LEU A 97 3.87 6.24 -36.74
C LEU A 97 5.20 6.63 -36.09
N LEU A 98 5.31 7.91 -35.72
CA LEU A 98 6.38 8.42 -34.88
C LEU A 98 5.84 9.57 -34.04
N ASP A 99 5.74 9.38 -32.73
CA ASP A 99 5.38 10.46 -31.81
C ASP A 99 6.48 11.54 -31.80
N GLY A 100 6.10 12.82 -31.73
CA GLY A 100 7.05 13.93 -31.88
C GLY A 100 8.09 14.06 -30.74
N ASP A 101 7.97 13.28 -29.68
CA ASP A 101 8.92 13.15 -28.57
C ASP A 101 9.84 11.91 -28.66
N ASP A 102 9.60 11.04 -29.65
CA ASP A 102 10.40 9.85 -29.95
C ASP A 102 11.30 10.05 -31.19
N TYR A 103 12.17 9.08 -31.48
CA TYR A 103 13.01 9.12 -32.69
C TYR A 103 13.46 7.73 -33.15
N TRP A 104 13.78 7.61 -34.44
CA TRP A 104 14.37 6.42 -35.05
C TRP A 104 15.91 6.46 -35.02
N THR A 105 16.54 5.29 -34.97
CA THR A 105 18.01 5.15 -34.81
C THR A 105 18.71 4.51 -36.00
N LYS A 106 17.95 3.92 -36.93
CA LYS A 106 18.46 3.19 -38.10
C LYS A 106 18.03 3.86 -39.39
N ALA A 107 18.96 4.05 -40.32
CA ALA A 107 18.70 4.74 -41.60
C ALA A 107 17.92 3.88 -42.60
N ASP A 108 17.92 2.56 -42.44
CA ASP A 108 17.28 1.56 -43.30
C ASP A 108 15.95 1.04 -42.72
N LYS A 109 15.45 1.65 -41.64
CA LYS A 109 14.23 1.22 -40.93
C LYS A 109 13.01 1.23 -41.84
N LEU A 110 12.79 2.32 -42.58
CA LEU A 110 11.64 2.41 -43.50
C LEU A 110 11.73 1.42 -44.65
N GLN A 111 12.91 1.24 -45.26
CA GLN A 111 13.12 0.27 -46.33
C GLN A 111 12.81 -1.15 -45.84
N SER A 112 13.41 -1.54 -44.71
CA SER A 112 13.24 -2.87 -44.12
C SER A 112 11.78 -3.20 -43.83
N GLN A 113 11.01 -2.23 -43.33
CA GLN A 113 9.59 -2.44 -43.03
C GLN A 113 8.71 -2.53 -44.28
N VAL A 114 8.98 -1.72 -45.31
CA VAL A 114 8.27 -1.79 -46.59
C VAL A 114 8.59 -3.11 -47.30
N ASP A 115 9.86 -3.49 -47.39
CA ASP A 115 10.29 -4.76 -47.97
C ASP A 115 9.64 -5.94 -47.24
N PHE A 116 9.58 -5.87 -45.91
CA PHE A 116 8.91 -6.90 -45.12
C PHE A 116 7.44 -7.03 -45.50
N LEU A 117 6.68 -5.93 -45.51
CA LEU A 117 5.25 -5.98 -45.81
C LEU A 117 4.98 -6.34 -47.27
N ASP A 118 5.78 -5.88 -48.23
CA ASP A 118 5.64 -6.27 -49.64
C ASP A 118 5.82 -7.80 -49.82
N ASN A 119 6.71 -8.42 -49.04
CA ASN A 119 6.95 -9.86 -49.09
C ASN A 119 6.01 -10.71 -48.21
N HIS A 120 5.21 -10.09 -47.34
CA HIS A 120 4.31 -10.77 -46.39
C HIS A 120 2.88 -10.21 -46.52
N PRO A 121 2.13 -10.57 -47.59
CA PRO A 121 0.77 -10.08 -47.83
C PRO A 121 -0.24 -10.49 -46.74
N GLU A 122 0.04 -11.56 -46.00
CA GLU A 122 -0.75 -12.00 -44.84
C GLU A 122 -0.57 -11.11 -43.60
N CYS A 123 0.49 -10.30 -43.56
CA CYS A 123 0.71 -9.34 -42.49
C CYS A 123 0.00 -8.01 -42.80
N SER A 124 -0.86 -7.57 -41.88
CA SER A 124 -1.45 -6.23 -41.91
C SER A 124 -0.50 -5.15 -41.41
N THR A 125 0.45 -5.57 -40.56
CA THR A 125 1.28 -4.71 -39.73
C THR A 125 2.68 -5.31 -39.64
N CYS A 126 3.71 -4.48 -39.52
CA CYS A 126 5.02 -4.90 -39.05
C CYS A 126 5.54 -3.93 -37.98
N PHE A 127 6.45 -4.39 -37.14
CA PHE A 127 7.03 -3.60 -36.06
C PHE A 127 8.42 -4.13 -35.70
N HIS A 128 9.17 -3.35 -34.94
CA HIS A 128 10.50 -3.71 -34.45
C HIS A 128 10.63 -3.33 -32.97
N ASN A 129 11.76 -3.63 -32.34
CA ASN A 129 11.97 -3.31 -30.93
C ASN A 129 12.36 -1.83 -30.74
N ALA A 130 12.17 -1.32 -29.52
CA ALA A 130 12.51 0.04 -29.14
C ALA A 130 13.31 0.07 -27.82
N THR A 131 14.23 1.01 -27.70
CA THR A 131 14.88 1.34 -26.43
C THR A 131 14.00 2.30 -25.63
N ILE A 132 13.58 1.91 -24.44
CA ILE A 132 12.93 2.80 -23.48
C ILE A 132 14.00 3.67 -22.80
N LEU A 133 13.89 4.98 -22.95
CA LEU A 133 14.77 5.97 -22.33
C LEU A 133 14.02 6.79 -21.28
N TYR A 134 14.49 6.76 -20.03
CA TYR A 134 13.94 7.52 -18.91
C TYR A 134 14.70 8.84 -18.75
N GLU A 135 14.08 10.00 -18.99
CA GLU A 135 14.77 11.29 -18.88
C GLU A 135 14.77 11.87 -17.47
N ASP A 136 13.72 11.59 -16.70
CA ASP A 136 13.47 12.18 -15.39
C ASP A 136 13.82 11.25 -14.21
N GLU A 137 14.30 10.04 -14.49
CA GLU A 137 14.56 9.00 -13.50
C GLU A 137 15.98 8.46 -13.67
N ASN A 138 16.68 8.17 -12.58
CA ASN A 138 18.01 7.55 -12.63
C ASN A 138 17.89 6.04 -12.89
N ARG A 139 17.33 5.69 -14.06
CA ARG A 139 17.09 4.30 -14.50
C ARG A 139 17.83 4.04 -15.81
N SER A 140 18.49 2.89 -15.89
CA SER A 140 19.14 2.46 -17.12
C SER A 140 18.12 2.24 -18.24
N PRO A 141 18.45 2.59 -19.49
CA PRO A 141 17.61 2.24 -20.64
C PRO A 141 17.41 0.73 -20.73
N ARG A 142 16.24 0.31 -21.23
CA ARG A 142 15.91 -1.10 -21.44
C ARG A 142 15.14 -1.29 -22.73
N GLU A 143 15.16 -2.49 -23.27
CA GLU A 143 14.33 -2.83 -24.44
C GLU A 143 12.85 -2.94 -24.07
N PHE A 144 11.99 -2.57 -25.01
CA PHE A 144 10.53 -2.63 -24.86
C PHE A 144 10.02 -4.07 -24.99
N CYS A 145 10.41 -4.75 -26.07
CA CYS A 145 10.05 -6.13 -26.33
C CYS A 145 10.96 -7.09 -25.55
N PRO A 146 10.45 -8.23 -25.08
CA PRO A 146 11.28 -9.23 -24.41
C PRO A 146 12.22 -9.95 -25.40
N PRO A 147 13.33 -10.55 -24.93
CA PRO A 147 14.29 -11.25 -25.80
C PRO A 147 13.69 -12.41 -26.61
N ASN A 148 12.59 -13.00 -26.16
CA ASN A 148 11.89 -14.13 -26.80
C ASN A 148 10.62 -13.69 -27.55
N GLN A 149 10.59 -12.46 -28.08
CA GLN A 149 9.49 -11.92 -28.86
C GLN A 149 9.16 -12.83 -30.07
N LYS A 150 7.88 -13.13 -30.28
CA LYS A 150 7.43 -13.96 -31.40
C LYS A 150 7.68 -13.24 -32.74
N PRO A 151 8.19 -13.94 -33.78
CA PRO A 151 8.36 -13.36 -35.11
C PRO A 151 7.05 -12.92 -35.78
N ILE A 152 5.95 -13.60 -35.48
CA ILE A 152 4.60 -13.27 -35.96
C ILE A 152 3.67 -13.24 -34.75
N LEU A 153 2.94 -12.13 -34.59
CA LEU A 153 1.87 -11.97 -33.61
C LEU A 153 0.52 -12.04 -34.29
N ASN A 154 -0.39 -12.83 -33.73
CA ASN A 154 -1.79 -12.82 -34.11
C ASN A 154 -2.57 -11.84 -33.23
N LEU A 155 -3.80 -11.53 -33.62
CA LEU A 155 -4.67 -10.61 -32.88
C LEU A 155 -4.81 -10.97 -31.40
N GLU A 156 -4.97 -12.26 -31.08
CA GLU A 156 -5.13 -12.72 -29.70
C GLU A 156 -3.89 -12.49 -28.83
N ASP A 157 -2.69 -12.48 -29.42
CA ASP A 157 -1.43 -12.28 -28.68
C ASP A 157 -1.34 -10.87 -28.07
N ILE A 158 -2.04 -9.90 -28.66
CA ILE A 158 -2.02 -8.51 -28.18
C ILE A 158 -3.25 -8.16 -27.35
N PHE A 159 -4.13 -9.09 -26.99
CA PHE A 159 -5.27 -8.78 -26.11
C PHE A 159 -4.86 -8.61 -24.66
N ASP A 160 -3.87 -9.37 -24.16
CA ASP A 160 -3.44 -9.27 -22.77
C ASP A 160 -2.62 -7.99 -22.52
N LYS A 161 -1.78 -7.60 -23.48
CA LYS A 161 -0.87 -6.46 -23.36
C LYS A 161 -0.54 -5.85 -24.73
N ASN A 162 -0.34 -4.53 -24.78
CA ASN A 162 0.28 -3.90 -25.95
C ASN A 162 1.76 -4.32 -26.03
N MET A 163 2.09 -5.13 -27.04
CA MET A 163 3.46 -5.61 -27.30
C MET A 163 4.17 -4.80 -28.40
N ILE A 164 3.50 -3.82 -29.01
CA ILE A 164 4.01 -3.06 -30.16
C ILE A 164 4.33 -1.63 -29.70
N PRO A 165 5.61 -1.21 -29.70
CA PRO A 165 5.97 0.18 -29.43
C PRO A 165 5.40 1.12 -30.50
N SER A 166 4.80 2.24 -30.11
CA SER A 166 4.18 3.22 -31.04
C SER A 166 5.12 3.65 -32.17
N ALA A 167 6.33 4.12 -31.81
CA ALA A 167 7.32 4.57 -32.78
C ALA A 167 7.89 3.45 -33.67
N SER A 168 7.55 2.19 -33.44
CA SER A 168 8.04 1.05 -34.21
C SER A 168 7.11 0.60 -35.33
N VAL A 169 5.82 0.96 -35.27
CA VAL A 169 4.80 0.30 -36.09
C VAL A 169 4.73 0.87 -37.52
N MET A 170 4.48 -0.02 -38.48
CA MET A 170 4.03 0.29 -39.83
C MET A 170 2.84 -0.62 -40.18
N PHE A 171 1.79 -0.09 -40.80
CA PHE A 171 0.62 -0.88 -41.22
C PHE A 171 0.14 -0.49 -42.62
N ARG A 172 -0.60 -1.40 -43.25
CA ARG A 172 -1.29 -1.15 -44.52
C ARG A 172 -2.40 -0.12 -44.33
N ARG A 173 -2.45 0.89 -45.19
CA ARG A 173 -3.50 1.91 -45.11
C ARG A 173 -4.85 1.34 -45.55
N GLY A 174 -5.91 1.76 -44.85
CA GLY A 174 -7.29 1.58 -45.30
C GLY A 174 -7.95 0.24 -44.95
N LEU A 175 -7.39 -0.55 -44.03
CA LEU A 175 -7.92 -1.87 -43.69
C LEU A 175 -9.32 -1.84 -43.04
N PHE A 176 -9.55 -0.94 -42.07
CA PHE A 176 -10.82 -0.88 -41.31
C PHE A 176 -11.73 0.32 -41.66
N GLY A 177 -11.37 1.11 -42.69
CA GLY A 177 -12.15 2.29 -43.08
C GLY A 177 -12.10 3.43 -42.05
N GLU A 178 -13.24 3.75 -41.45
CA GLU A 178 -13.36 4.79 -40.42
C GLU A 178 -13.08 4.25 -39.02
N PHE A 179 -12.62 5.13 -38.12
CA PHE A 179 -12.46 4.77 -36.72
C PHE A 179 -13.82 4.51 -36.06
N PRO A 180 -13.99 3.40 -35.33
CA PRO A 180 -15.23 3.13 -34.62
C PRO A 180 -15.44 4.15 -33.48
N GLU A 181 -16.69 4.44 -33.15
CA GLU A 181 -17.03 5.49 -32.16
C GLU A 181 -16.34 5.26 -30.81
N TRP A 182 -16.23 4.00 -30.38
CA TRP A 182 -15.61 3.63 -29.11
C TRP A 182 -14.13 4.02 -29.01
N TYR A 183 -13.42 4.13 -30.14
CA TYR A 183 -12.03 4.59 -30.16
C TYR A 183 -11.86 5.98 -29.54
N PHE A 184 -12.86 6.85 -29.76
CA PHE A 184 -12.87 8.22 -29.25
C PHE A 184 -13.30 8.34 -27.79
N ARG A 185 -13.54 7.20 -27.11
CA ARG A 185 -13.84 7.15 -25.67
C ARG A 185 -12.62 6.71 -24.85
N LEU A 186 -11.60 6.14 -25.51
CA LEU A 186 -10.42 5.60 -24.83
C LEU A 186 -9.35 6.65 -24.60
N SER A 187 -8.65 6.55 -23.47
CA SER A 187 -7.57 7.48 -23.09
C SER A 187 -6.23 7.22 -23.78
N PHE A 188 -6.02 6.06 -24.41
CA PHE A 188 -4.78 5.65 -25.11
C PHE A 188 -5.08 5.18 -26.54
N GLY A 189 -4.17 5.38 -27.49
CA GLY A 189 -4.51 5.31 -28.92
C GLY A 189 -3.80 4.34 -29.82
N ASP A 190 -2.55 4.03 -29.52
CA ASP A 190 -1.72 3.06 -30.21
C ASP A 190 -2.36 1.66 -30.21
N TRP A 191 -2.72 1.14 -29.04
CA TRP A 191 -3.17 -0.24 -28.89
C TRP A 191 -4.48 -0.54 -29.63
N PRO A 192 -5.53 0.32 -29.58
CA PRO A 192 -6.71 0.16 -30.42
C PRO A 192 -6.42 0.18 -31.92
N ILE A 193 -5.48 1.02 -32.39
CA ILE A 193 -5.07 1.06 -33.80
C ILE A 193 -4.44 -0.28 -34.21
N HIS A 194 -3.59 -0.86 -33.36
CA HIS A 194 -3.00 -2.16 -33.63
C HIS A 194 -4.08 -3.24 -33.77
N ILE A 195 -5.03 -3.29 -32.84
CA ILE A 195 -6.16 -4.24 -32.86
C ILE A 195 -7.01 -4.09 -34.13
N LEU A 196 -7.33 -2.85 -34.52
CA LEU A 196 -8.13 -2.56 -35.70
C LEU A 196 -7.43 -2.92 -37.03
N ASN A 197 -6.10 -2.88 -37.09
CA ASN A 197 -5.37 -3.38 -38.26
C ASN A 197 -5.22 -4.91 -38.22
N MET A 198 -4.88 -5.47 -37.06
CA MET A 198 -4.60 -6.90 -36.90
C MET A 198 -5.83 -7.80 -37.00
N GLN A 199 -7.05 -7.23 -37.05
CA GLN A 199 -8.23 -8.00 -37.43
C GLN A 199 -8.22 -8.43 -38.91
N TYR A 200 -7.35 -7.85 -39.74
CA TYR A 200 -7.20 -8.16 -41.18
C TYR A 200 -5.89 -8.90 -41.52
N GLY A 201 -5.03 -9.20 -40.54
CA GLY A 201 -3.76 -9.88 -40.77
C GLY A 201 -2.90 -9.93 -39.52
N SER A 202 -1.83 -10.73 -39.55
CA SER A 202 -0.90 -10.82 -38.44
C SER A 202 0.06 -9.61 -38.41
N ALA A 203 0.79 -9.44 -37.30
CA ALA A 203 1.86 -8.47 -37.19
C ALA A 203 3.23 -9.16 -37.24
N GLY A 204 4.07 -8.76 -38.19
CA GLY A 204 5.44 -9.25 -38.30
C GLY A 204 6.43 -8.47 -37.44
N TYR A 205 7.29 -9.18 -36.70
CA TYR A 205 8.33 -8.60 -35.86
C TYR A 205 9.69 -8.67 -36.54
N LEU A 206 10.30 -7.50 -36.79
CA LEU A 206 11.68 -7.36 -37.22
C LEU A 206 12.55 -7.32 -35.96
N ASN A 207 13.40 -8.33 -35.78
CA ASN A 207 14.20 -8.52 -34.56
C ASN A 207 15.42 -7.58 -34.48
N GLU A 208 15.17 -6.28 -34.49
CA GLU A 208 16.16 -5.24 -34.33
C GLU A 208 15.60 -4.09 -33.48
N VAL A 209 16.50 -3.37 -32.81
CA VAL A 209 16.17 -2.15 -32.08
C VAL A 209 16.40 -0.95 -33.01
N MET A 210 15.32 -0.35 -33.51
CA MET A 210 15.40 0.73 -34.52
C MET A 210 14.77 2.06 -34.08
N SER A 211 14.27 2.16 -32.84
CA SER A 211 13.74 3.42 -32.28
C SER A 211 14.03 3.57 -30.79
N VAL A 212 13.84 4.79 -30.30
CA VAL A 212 13.86 5.14 -28.88
C VAL A 212 12.51 5.69 -28.48
N TYR A 213 11.94 5.11 -27.42
CA TYR A 213 10.69 5.51 -26.76
C TYR A 213 11.02 6.29 -25.48
N ARG A 214 10.72 7.59 -25.42
CA ARG A 214 11.06 8.45 -24.28
C ARG A 214 9.96 8.43 -23.21
N ILE A 215 10.38 8.40 -21.96
CA ILE A 215 9.51 8.56 -20.80
C ILE A 215 9.99 9.76 -19.98
N HIS A 216 9.12 10.76 -19.85
CA HIS A 216 9.33 11.99 -19.08
C HIS A 216 8.10 12.34 -18.23
N LYS A 217 8.20 13.33 -17.34
CA LYS A 217 7.16 13.72 -16.38
C LYS A 217 5.80 14.04 -17.02
N LYS A 218 5.80 14.56 -18.24
CA LYS A 218 4.57 14.89 -18.99
C LYS A 218 4.03 13.72 -19.83
N SER A 219 4.66 12.54 -19.81
CA SER A 219 4.24 11.41 -20.64
C SER A 219 2.89 10.86 -20.15
N MET A 220 1.99 10.61 -21.10
CA MET A 220 0.64 10.10 -20.82
C MET A 220 0.66 8.74 -20.11
N SER A 221 1.68 7.92 -20.38
CA SER A 221 1.87 6.59 -19.79
C SER A 221 2.06 6.57 -18.26
N ARG A 222 2.21 7.74 -17.61
CA ARG A 222 2.35 7.84 -16.14
C ARG A 222 1.04 7.83 -15.36
N ASP A 223 -0.11 8.16 -15.97
CA ASP A 223 -1.42 8.16 -15.30
C ASP A 223 -2.04 6.74 -15.28
N ARG A 224 -1.48 5.86 -14.41
CA ARG A 224 -1.80 4.42 -14.38
C ARG A 224 -3.27 4.13 -14.15
N ILE A 225 -3.89 4.79 -13.18
CA ILE A 225 -5.32 4.65 -12.84
C ILE A 225 -6.17 4.88 -14.09
N LYS A 226 -5.99 6.02 -14.76
CA LYS A 226 -6.76 6.38 -15.95
C LYS A 226 -6.53 5.39 -17.09
N MET A 227 -5.28 4.99 -17.30
CA MET A 227 -4.94 3.99 -18.32
C MET A 227 -5.64 2.66 -18.04
N THR A 228 -5.59 2.18 -16.80
CA THR A 228 -6.21 0.92 -16.41
C THR A 228 -7.73 0.98 -16.55
N SER A 229 -8.38 2.07 -16.11
CA SER A 229 -9.82 2.29 -16.31
C SER A 229 -10.21 2.25 -17.78
N SER A 230 -9.50 2.97 -18.65
CA SER A 230 -9.79 2.94 -20.09
C SER A 230 -9.52 1.56 -20.71
N LYS A 231 -8.56 0.77 -20.22
CA LYS A 231 -8.34 -0.61 -20.72
C LYS A 231 -9.54 -1.49 -20.39
N ILE A 232 -10.12 -1.34 -19.20
CA ILE A 232 -11.31 -2.09 -18.79
C ILE A 232 -12.48 -1.82 -19.73
N GLU A 233 -12.73 -0.55 -20.05
CA GLU A 233 -13.77 -0.13 -21.00
C GLU A 233 -13.50 -0.63 -22.42
N MET A 234 -12.23 -0.59 -22.86
CA MET A 234 -11.82 -1.10 -24.17
C MET A 234 -12.30 -2.55 -24.37
N TYR A 235 -12.18 -3.43 -23.37
CA TYR A 235 -12.62 -4.82 -23.52
C TYR A 235 -14.13 -4.98 -23.70
N ASP A 236 -14.95 -4.10 -23.14
CA ASP A 236 -16.40 -4.11 -23.38
C ASP A 236 -16.68 -3.74 -24.85
N TYR A 237 -16.04 -2.68 -25.35
CA TYR A 237 -16.16 -2.27 -26.75
C TYR A 237 -15.62 -3.31 -27.72
N LEU A 238 -14.50 -3.97 -27.42
CA LEU A 238 -13.93 -5.02 -28.26
C LEU A 238 -14.82 -6.25 -28.32
N ASN A 239 -15.50 -6.60 -27.23
CA ASN A 239 -16.47 -7.70 -27.23
C ASN A 239 -17.59 -7.43 -28.24
N GLU A 240 -18.19 -6.23 -28.19
CA GLU A 240 -19.23 -5.83 -29.14
C GLU A 240 -18.68 -5.75 -30.58
N HIS A 241 -17.52 -5.11 -30.77
CA HIS A 241 -16.87 -4.93 -32.07
C HIS A 241 -16.61 -6.27 -32.78
N PHE A 242 -16.21 -7.30 -32.04
CA PHE A 242 -15.95 -8.64 -32.58
C PHE A 242 -17.17 -9.58 -32.50
N ASN A 243 -18.38 -9.06 -32.26
CA ASN A 243 -19.60 -9.85 -32.09
C ASN A 243 -19.41 -11.03 -31.11
N TYR A 244 -18.76 -10.76 -29.99
CA TYR A 244 -18.46 -11.68 -28.89
C TYR A 244 -17.60 -12.90 -29.29
N LYS A 245 -16.95 -12.91 -30.45
CA LYS A 245 -16.08 -14.00 -30.91
C LYS A 245 -14.96 -14.34 -29.91
N TYR A 246 -14.41 -13.33 -29.23
CA TYR A 246 -13.29 -13.47 -28.29
C TYR A 246 -13.70 -13.28 -26.82
N GLU A 247 -14.99 -13.45 -26.50
CA GLU A 247 -15.56 -13.10 -25.19
C GLU A 247 -14.78 -13.67 -24.01
N ARG A 248 -14.39 -14.95 -24.08
CA ARG A 248 -13.66 -15.61 -22.99
C ARG A 248 -12.32 -14.93 -22.70
N VAL A 249 -11.55 -14.61 -23.74
CA VAL A 249 -10.21 -14.02 -23.60
C VAL A 249 -10.35 -12.56 -23.16
N LEU A 250 -11.21 -11.78 -23.83
CA LEU A 250 -11.41 -10.36 -23.49
C LEU A 250 -11.97 -10.18 -22.07
N LYS A 251 -12.90 -11.03 -21.61
CA LYS A 251 -13.38 -11.01 -20.21
C LYS A 251 -12.26 -11.31 -19.22
N ARG A 252 -11.39 -12.29 -19.51
CA ARG A 252 -10.21 -12.59 -18.67
C ARG A 252 -9.30 -11.36 -18.55
N CYS A 253 -8.92 -10.75 -19.68
CA CYS A 253 -8.08 -9.55 -19.68
C CYS A 253 -8.75 -8.40 -18.91
N GLN A 254 -10.05 -8.19 -19.13
CA GLN A 254 -10.82 -7.17 -18.42
C GLN A 254 -10.80 -7.39 -16.90
N MET A 255 -10.95 -8.64 -16.46
CA MET A 255 -10.94 -8.98 -15.04
C MET A 255 -9.57 -8.80 -14.40
N PHE A 256 -8.49 -9.09 -15.15
CA PHE A 256 -7.13 -8.76 -14.74
C PHE A 256 -6.96 -7.25 -14.50
N TYR A 257 -7.33 -6.40 -15.45
CA TYR A 257 -7.21 -4.95 -15.28
C TYR A 257 -8.20 -4.38 -14.24
N LYS A 258 -9.39 -4.97 -14.09
CA LYS A 258 -10.31 -4.66 -12.97
C LYS A 258 -9.65 -4.97 -11.62
N ALA A 259 -8.95 -6.09 -11.49
CA ALA A 259 -8.22 -6.42 -10.29
C ALA A 259 -7.04 -5.48 -10.04
N GLU A 260 -6.28 -5.11 -11.07
CA GLU A 260 -5.19 -4.13 -10.99
C GLU A 260 -5.71 -2.76 -10.52
N LEU A 261 -6.77 -2.25 -11.15
CA LEU A 261 -7.40 -0.99 -10.74
C LEU A 261 -7.94 -1.08 -9.30
N ARG A 262 -8.59 -2.20 -8.95
CA ARG A 262 -9.17 -2.37 -7.61
C ARG A 262 -8.11 -2.58 -6.52
N ALA A 263 -6.92 -3.08 -6.85
CA ALA A 263 -5.80 -3.12 -5.91
C ALA A 263 -5.37 -1.71 -5.51
N GLU A 264 -5.53 -0.71 -6.38
CA GLU A 264 -5.26 0.70 -6.08
C GLU A 264 -6.34 1.35 -5.17
N TYR A 265 -7.54 0.77 -5.02
CA TYR A 265 -8.69 1.40 -4.34
C TYR A 265 -9.45 0.56 -3.27
N CYS A 266 -9.21 -0.75 -3.20
CA CYS A 266 -9.73 -1.80 -2.30
C CYS A 266 -11.18 -1.74 -1.74
N LYS A 267 -12.00 -2.70 -2.24
CA LYS A 267 -13.01 -3.51 -1.48
C LYS A 267 -13.43 -4.81 -2.23
N ASP A 268 -13.27 -4.85 -3.57
CA ASP A 268 -13.66 -6.01 -4.42
C ASP A 268 -12.51 -6.68 -5.21
N ALA A 269 -11.24 -6.31 -4.94
CA ALA A 269 -10.09 -6.74 -5.75
C ALA A 269 -9.86 -8.26 -5.72
N LEU A 270 -9.98 -8.86 -4.52
CA LEU A 270 -9.78 -10.30 -4.31
C LEU A 270 -10.79 -11.14 -5.10
N HIS A 271 -12.05 -10.72 -5.16
CA HIS A 271 -13.06 -11.43 -5.92
C HIS A 271 -12.77 -11.38 -7.43
N SER A 272 -12.39 -10.20 -7.96
CA SER A 272 -12.07 -10.06 -9.38
C SER A 272 -10.87 -10.89 -9.81
N ILE A 273 -9.79 -10.87 -9.03
CA ILE A 273 -8.59 -11.64 -9.38
C ILE A 273 -8.83 -13.14 -9.25
N TYR A 274 -9.64 -13.57 -8.27
CA TYR A 274 -10.06 -14.96 -8.13
C TYR A 274 -10.83 -15.44 -9.36
N GLN A 275 -11.80 -14.65 -9.83
CA GLN A 275 -12.56 -15.00 -11.02
C GLN A 275 -11.65 -15.05 -12.26
N ALA A 276 -10.62 -14.20 -12.35
CA ALA A 276 -9.63 -14.26 -13.43
C ALA A 276 -8.80 -15.56 -13.35
N ALA A 277 -8.39 -15.96 -12.14
CA ALA A 277 -7.66 -17.20 -11.89
C ALA A 277 -8.50 -18.43 -12.26
N LYS A 278 -9.80 -18.42 -12.00
CA LYS A 278 -10.72 -19.50 -12.39
C LYS A 278 -10.83 -19.69 -13.90
N LEU A 279 -10.69 -18.61 -14.69
CA LEU A 279 -10.73 -18.66 -16.15
C LEU A 279 -9.43 -19.20 -16.76
N ASN A 280 -8.28 -18.91 -16.14
CA ASN A 280 -6.97 -19.39 -16.55
C ASN A 280 -6.01 -19.60 -15.35
N PRO A 281 -6.01 -20.79 -14.74
CA PRO A 281 -5.18 -21.08 -13.56
C PRO A 281 -3.67 -21.06 -13.83
N ASP A 282 -3.24 -21.17 -15.09
CA ASP A 282 -1.82 -21.21 -15.47
C ASP A 282 -1.21 -19.81 -15.70
N ASP A 283 -2.02 -18.75 -15.59
CA ASP A 283 -1.56 -17.37 -15.83
C ASP A 283 -0.75 -16.81 -14.66
N MET A 284 0.56 -16.74 -14.84
CA MET A 284 1.48 -16.25 -13.82
C MET A 284 1.19 -14.80 -13.38
N ASN A 285 0.66 -13.94 -14.27
CA ASN A 285 0.36 -12.54 -13.92
C ASN A 285 -0.81 -12.45 -12.94
N VAL A 286 -1.80 -13.34 -13.09
CA VAL A 286 -2.95 -13.41 -12.17
C VAL A 286 -2.48 -13.74 -10.75
N TRP A 287 -1.57 -14.71 -10.61
CA TRP A 287 -0.99 -15.07 -9.32
C TRP A 287 -0.08 -13.97 -8.73
N GLN A 288 0.62 -13.21 -9.58
CA GLN A 288 1.40 -12.05 -9.11
C GLN A 288 0.53 -10.93 -8.54
N VAL A 289 -0.61 -10.63 -9.19
CA VAL A 289 -1.57 -9.65 -8.69
C VAL A 289 -2.29 -10.18 -7.44
N LEU A 290 -2.65 -11.46 -7.40
CA LEU A 290 -3.22 -12.07 -6.21
C LEU A 290 -2.23 -12.03 -5.03
N ASN A 291 -0.94 -12.31 -5.25
CA ASN A 291 0.11 -12.17 -4.23
C ASN A 291 0.09 -10.75 -3.64
N ARG A 292 0.04 -9.73 -4.49
CA ARG A 292 -0.03 -8.34 -4.05
C ARG A 292 -1.27 -8.07 -3.21
N ILE A 293 -2.44 -8.46 -3.70
CA ILE A 293 -3.73 -8.29 -2.99
C ILE A 293 -3.72 -8.99 -1.63
N LEU A 294 -3.20 -10.22 -1.54
CA LEU A 294 -3.17 -10.99 -0.29
C LEU A 294 -2.15 -10.44 0.71
N LEU A 295 -1.05 -9.87 0.22
CA LEU A 295 0.00 -9.26 1.04
C LEU A 295 -0.34 -7.84 1.51
N GLU A 296 -1.19 -7.11 0.78
CA GLU A 296 -1.52 -5.70 1.02
C GLU A 296 -2.95 -5.50 1.54
N GLY A 297 -3.79 -6.54 1.52
CA GLY A 297 -5.22 -6.40 1.75
C GLY A 297 -5.63 -6.23 3.21
N GLU A 298 -5.17 -5.17 3.89
CA GLU A 298 -5.60 -4.84 5.25
C GLU A 298 -7.11 -4.59 5.34
N TRP A 299 -7.74 -4.19 4.23
CA TRP A 299 -9.20 -4.09 4.10
C TRP A 299 -9.93 -5.41 4.41
N MET A 300 -9.28 -6.57 4.23
CA MET A 300 -9.86 -7.88 4.55
C MET A 300 -10.12 -8.06 6.05
N PHE A 301 -9.68 -7.14 6.91
CA PHE A 301 -9.84 -7.26 8.36
C PHE A 301 -11.15 -6.66 8.90
N THR A 302 -11.97 -5.99 8.06
CA THR A 302 -13.31 -5.55 8.48
C THR A 302 -14.30 -6.71 8.53
N LYS A 303 -15.26 -6.70 9.48
CA LYS A 303 -16.13 -7.87 9.77
C LYS A 303 -16.99 -8.33 8.58
N GLY A 304 -17.44 -7.42 7.72
CA GLY A 304 -18.22 -7.77 6.52
C GLY A 304 -17.36 -8.39 5.42
N ASP A 305 -16.19 -7.83 5.19
CA ASP A 305 -15.28 -8.21 4.10
C ASP A 305 -14.59 -9.57 4.39
N ARG A 306 -14.40 -9.91 5.68
CA ARG A 306 -13.86 -11.20 6.12
C ARG A 306 -14.62 -12.41 5.58
N THR A 307 -15.95 -12.38 5.59
CA THR A 307 -16.76 -13.54 5.17
C THR A 307 -16.56 -13.86 3.69
N ILE A 308 -16.46 -12.82 2.85
CA ILE A 308 -16.18 -12.96 1.43
C ILE A 308 -14.76 -13.46 1.22
N ALA A 309 -13.79 -12.89 1.95
CA ALA A 309 -12.40 -13.32 1.88
C ALA A 309 -12.21 -14.79 2.28
N HIS A 310 -12.93 -15.28 3.31
CA HIS A 310 -12.96 -16.70 3.67
C HIS A 310 -13.36 -17.58 2.48
N SER A 311 -14.53 -17.32 1.88
CA SER A 311 -15.04 -18.11 0.76
C SER A 311 -14.09 -18.10 -0.45
N VAL A 312 -13.53 -16.93 -0.78
CA VAL A 312 -12.64 -16.81 -1.93
C VAL A 312 -11.30 -17.52 -1.68
N LEU A 313 -10.77 -17.43 -0.46
CA LEU A 313 -9.51 -18.10 -0.09
C LEU A 313 -9.68 -19.62 -0.03
N ASP A 314 -10.80 -20.13 0.48
CA ASP A 314 -11.11 -21.55 0.46
C ASP A 314 -11.16 -22.07 -1.00
N ASP A 315 -11.82 -21.34 -1.90
CA ASP A 315 -11.86 -21.68 -3.32
C ASP A 315 -10.47 -21.66 -3.98
N ILE A 316 -9.65 -20.66 -3.67
CA ILE A 316 -8.26 -20.57 -4.16
C ILE A 316 -7.45 -21.77 -3.69
N ILE A 317 -7.56 -22.15 -2.41
CA ILE A 317 -6.84 -23.30 -1.84
C ILE A 317 -7.33 -24.61 -2.46
N ASN A 318 -8.62 -24.74 -2.73
CA ASN A 318 -9.16 -25.92 -3.44
C ASN A 318 -8.64 -26.02 -4.87
N MET A 319 -8.47 -24.88 -5.55
CA MET A 319 -7.95 -24.82 -6.92
C MET A 319 -6.44 -25.03 -6.97
N LYS A 320 -5.69 -24.48 -6.01
CA LYS A 320 -4.23 -24.53 -5.95
C LYS A 320 -3.75 -24.78 -4.50
N PRO A 321 -3.80 -26.04 -4.02
CA PRO A 321 -3.49 -26.39 -2.64
C PRO A 321 -2.08 -25.98 -2.19
N GLU A 322 -1.13 -25.94 -3.13
CA GLU A 322 0.26 -25.52 -2.94
C GLU A 322 0.46 -24.00 -2.88
N TYR A 323 -0.59 -23.19 -2.90
CA TYR A 323 -0.48 -21.74 -2.82
C TYR A 323 -0.38 -21.25 -1.36
N ALA A 324 0.84 -21.30 -0.81
CA ALA A 324 1.12 -21.05 0.61
C ALA A 324 0.54 -19.74 1.16
N LEU A 325 0.58 -18.66 0.37
CA LEU A 325 0.14 -17.34 0.84
C LEU A 325 -1.37 -17.29 1.12
N ALA A 326 -2.20 -18.03 0.35
CA ALA A 326 -3.62 -18.12 0.64
C ALA A 326 -3.88 -18.81 1.99
N HIS A 327 -3.12 -19.85 2.33
CA HIS A 327 -3.17 -20.48 3.65
C HIS A 327 -2.74 -19.50 4.75
N VAL A 328 -1.68 -18.72 4.55
CA VAL A 328 -1.28 -17.67 5.52
C VAL A 328 -2.41 -16.68 5.73
N THR A 329 -2.96 -16.10 4.67
CA THR A 329 -4.02 -15.09 4.78
C THR A 329 -5.27 -15.66 5.43
N LEU A 330 -5.71 -16.86 5.03
CA LEU A 330 -6.88 -17.52 5.61
C LEU A 330 -6.68 -17.82 7.11
N GLY A 331 -5.47 -18.25 7.50
CA GLY A 331 -5.11 -18.45 8.90
C GLY A 331 -5.19 -17.16 9.73
N ILE A 332 -4.80 -16.01 9.15
CA ILE A 332 -4.93 -14.70 9.78
C ILE A 332 -6.41 -14.34 9.99
N LEU A 333 -7.27 -14.58 9.00
CA LEU A 333 -8.70 -14.30 9.14
C LEU A 333 -9.32 -15.14 10.27
N TYR A 334 -9.01 -16.44 10.33
CA TYR A 334 -9.44 -17.30 11.44
C TYR A 334 -8.88 -16.84 12.80
N PHE A 335 -7.64 -16.34 12.86
CA PHE A 335 -7.09 -15.78 14.09
C PHE A 335 -7.91 -14.56 14.56
N LEU A 336 -8.27 -13.66 13.65
CA LEU A 336 -9.06 -12.47 13.95
C LEU A 336 -10.50 -12.81 14.37
N ASP A 337 -11.05 -13.90 13.87
CA ASP A 337 -12.35 -14.43 14.29
C ASP A 337 -12.32 -15.20 15.62
N GLY A 338 -11.14 -15.36 16.23
CA GLY A 338 -10.95 -16.12 17.47
C GLY A 338 -10.92 -17.64 17.26
N GLU A 339 -10.91 -18.11 16.02
CA GLU A 339 -10.92 -19.52 15.61
C GLU A 339 -9.49 -20.10 15.64
N ARG A 340 -8.94 -20.20 16.86
CA ARG A 340 -7.53 -20.55 17.12
C ARG A 340 -7.06 -21.83 16.41
N LEU A 341 -7.85 -22.89 16.43
CA LEU A 341 -7.46 -24.17 15.83
C LEU A 341 -7.39 -24.09 14.31
N LYS A 342 -8.35 -23.43 13.68
CA LYS A 342 -8.38 -23.23 12.22
C LYS A 342 -7.22 -22.35 11.76
N ALA A 343 -6.87 -21.33 12.55
CA ALA A 343 -5.71 -20.49 12.31
C ALA A 343 -4.41 -21.32 12.29
N ILE A 344 -4.19 -22.12 13.35
CA ILE A 344 -2.99 -22.98 13.45
C ILE A 344 -2.91 -23.97 12.29
N ASN A 345 -4.02 -24.62 11.92
CA ASN A 345 -4.03 -25.60 10.84
C ASN A 345 -3.63 -24.98 9.49
N ASN A 346 -4.15 -23.80 9.17
CA ASN A 346 -3.78 -23.07 7.95
C ASN A 346 -2.31 -22.62 8.00
N PHE A 347 -1.83 -22.13 9.14
CA PHE A 347 -0.43 -21.77 9.32
C PHE A 347 0.52 -22.96 9.17
N ASP A 348 0.12 -24.16 9.61
CA ASP A 348 0.90 -25.39 9.43
C ASP A 348 0.97 -25.83 7.97
N ASN A 349 -0.17 -25.79 7.26
CA ASN A 349 -0.21 -26.06 5.82
C ASN A 349 0.71 -25.12 5.04
N ALA A 350 0.61 -23.81 5.30
CA ALA A 350 1.47 -22.80 4.67
C ALA A 350 2.96 -23.10 4.91
N LEU A 351 3.33 -23.43 6.15
CA LEU A 351 4.71 -23.73 6.51
C LEU A 351 5.24 -24.99 5.81
N GLU A 352 4.42 -26.04 5.73
CA GLU A 352 4.80 -27.27 5.03
C GLU A 352 5.05 -27.01 3.53
N ILE A 353 4.21 -26.18 2.89
CA ILE A 353 4.38 -25.79 1.49
C ILE A 353 5.68 -25.00 1.31
N TYR A 354 5.93 -23.98 2.14
CA TYR A 354 7.17 -23.19 2.07
C TYR A 354 8.44 -24.04 2.22
N ARG A 355 8.37 -25.15 2.96
CA ARG A 355 9.49 -26.08 3.14
C ARG A 355 9.72 -27.01 1.95
N LYS A 356 8.67 -27.33 1.20
CA LYS A 356 8.72 -28.25 0.04
C LYS A 356 9.10 -27.56 -1.28
N ALA A 357 8.86 -26.26 -1.42
CA ALA A 357 9.12 -25.54 -2.67
C ALA A 357 10.62 -25.47 -3.02
N THR A 358 11.00 -26.01 -4.20
CA THR A 358 12.31 -25.79 -4.83
C THR A 358 12.36 -24.38 -5.42
N ILE A 359 13.34 -23.61 -4.97
CA ILE A 359 13.21 -22.15 -4.87
C ILE A 359 13.62 -21.42 -6.17
N ASP A 360 12.65 -20.87 -6.92
CA ASP A 360 12.89 -19.79 -7.90
C ASP A 360 12.99 -18.41 -7.22
N CYS A 361 13.73 -17.47 -7.81
CA CYS A 361 14.05 -16.17 -7.21
C CYS A 361 12.82 -15.31 -6.87
N ILE A 362 11.74 -15.39 -7.66
CA ILE A 362 10.49 -14.65 -7.42
C ILE A 362 9.67 -15.25 -6.26
N GLU A 363 9.87 -16.53 -5.93
CA GLU A 363 9.24 -17.16 -4.76
C GLU A 363 10.03 -16.94 -3.46
N ARG A 364 11.30 -16.49 -3.52
CA ARG A 364 12.15 -16.26 -2.33
C ARG A 364 11.66 -15.13 -1.45
N GLU A 365 11.38 -13.97 -2.04
CA GLU A 365 10.91 -12.78 -1.31
C GLU A 365 9.54 -13.03 -0.68
N GLY A 366 8.61 -13.63 -1.45
CA GLY A 366 7.30 -14.05 -0.97
C GLY A 366 7.38 -15.10 0.15
N ARG A 367 8.36 -16.01 0.10
CA ARG A 367 8.62 -16.98 1.18
C ARG A 367 9.09 -16.31 2.46
N VAL A 368 10.11 -15.45 2.42
CA VAL A 368 10.62 -14.79 3.64
C VAL A 368 9.52 -13.93 4.28
N ARG A 369 8.75 -13.20 3.47
CA ARG A 369 7.62 -12.41 3.97
C ARG A 369 6.53 -13.29 4.59
N GLY A 370 6.17 -14.40 3.94
CA GLY A 370 5.23 -15.38 4.50
C GLY A 370 5.71 -15.99 5.83
N LEU A 371 6.99 -16.33 5.95
CA LEU A 371 7.57 -16.86 7.19
C LEU A 371 7.56 -15.81 8.32
N LEU A 372 7.82 -14.53 8.01
CA LEU A 372 7.72 -13.42 8.97
C LEU A 372 6.28 -13.23 9.49
N MET A 373 5.29 -13.35 8.60
CA MET A 373 3.86 -13.33 8.98
C MET A 373 3.54 -14.51 9.90
N LEU A 374 3.89 -15.74 9.50
CA LEU A 374 3.69 -16.94 10.33
C LEU A 374 4.33 -16.80 11.71
N ASN A 375 5.57 -16.28 11.79
CA ASN A 375 6.25 -16.04 13.05
C ASN A 375 5.42 -15.13 13.96
N THR A 376 4.95 -14.00 13.42
CA THR A 376 4.15 -13.01 14.14
C THR A 376 2.87 -13.62 14.71
N TYR A 377 2.14 -14.38 13.90
CA TYR A 377 0.87 -14.96 14.32
C TYR A 377 1.03 -16.16 15.26
N TYR A 378 2.05 -17.00 15.10
CA TYR A 378 2.36 -18.05 16.08
C TYR A 378 2.68 -17.47 17.46
N ARG A 379 3.38 -16.34 17.52
CA ARG A 379 3.64 -15.63 18.79
C ARG A 379 2.38 -15.07 19.41
N ARG A 380 1.52 -14.42 18.62
CA ARG A 380 0.22 -13.92 19.08
C ARG A 380 -0.68 -15.05 19.59
N LEU A 381 -0.56 -16.24 19.02
CA LEU A 381 -1.24 -17.46 19.45
C LEU A 381 -0.59 -18.15 20.66
N GLY A 382 0.53 -17.64 21.18
CA GLY A 382 1.28 -18.24 22.29
C GLY A 382 1.99 -19.55 21.95
N VAL A 383 2.16 -19.87 20.67
CA VAL A 383 2.86 -21.08 20.20
C VAL A 383 4.35 -20.79 20.06
N GLN A 384 5.01 -20.62 21.20
CA GLN A 384 6.39 -20.12 21.29
C GLN A 384 7.41 -21.01 20.56
N SER A 385 7.27 -22.32 20.62
CA SER A 385 8.20 -23.28 19.99
C SER A 385 8.29 -23.10 18.47
N LYS A 386 7.14 -22.99 17.78
CA LYS A 386 7.09 -22.77 16.32
C LYS A 386 7.65 -21.40 15.92
N ALA A 387 7.37 -20.37 16.71
CA ALA A 387 7.95 -19.05 16.48
C ALA A 387 9.48 -19.04 16.63
N GLU A 388 10.04 -19.85 17.52
CA GLU A 388 11.49 -19.99 17.67
C GLU A 388 12.13 -20.75 16.50
N GLU A 389 11.47 -21.80 16.02
CA GLU A 389 11.89 -22.55 14.84
C GLU A 389 11.92 -21.66 13.58
N LEU A 390 10.82 -20.94 13.34
CA LEU A 390 10.70 -20.00 12.22
C LEU A 390 11.74 -18.89 12.28
N TYR A 391 12.04 -18.38 13.47
CA TYR A 391 13.10 -17.38 13.63
C TYR A 391 14.44 -17.91 13.11
N ARG A 392 14.82 -19.14 13.46
CA ARG A 392 16.07 -19.75 12.98
C ARG A 392 16.04 -19.96 11.46
N GLU A 393 14.91 -20.39 10.92
CA GLU A 393 14.73 -20.58 9.48
C GLU A 393 14.89 -19.26 8.71
N ILE A 394 14.21 -18.20 9.15
CA ILE A 394 14.30 -16.84 8.57
C ILE A 394 15.76 -16.35 8.63
N MET A 395 16.42 -16.48 9.78
CA MET A 395 17.81 -16.03 9.95
C MET A 395 18.81 -16.80 9.06
N ASN A 396 18.51 -18.05 8.71
CA ASN A 396 19.31 -18.81 7.75
C ASN A 396 19.03 -18.34 6.31
N CYS A 397 17.76 -18.15 5.93
CA CYS A 397 17.40 -17.67 4.59
C CYS A 397 18.05 -16.33 4.25
N ILE A 398 18.16 -15.41 5.20
CA ILE A 398 18.74 -14.08 4.98
C ILE A 398 20.28 -14.05 5.03
N LYS A 399 20.94 -15.09 5.54
CA LYS A 399 22.41 -15.17 5.57
C LYS A 399 23.02 -15.45 4.20
N ASP A 400 22.28 -16.16 3.36
CA ASP A 400 22.77 -16.66 2.07
C ASP A 400 22.43 -15.75 0.88
N ASP A 401 21.71 -14.65 1.10
CA ASP A 401 21.17 -13.81 0.01
C ASP A 401 21.14 -12.31 0.36
N SER A 402 22.11 -11.56 -0.18
CA SER A 402 22.23 -10.10 0.01
C SER A 402 21.22 -9.27 -0.79
N GLN A 403 20.48 -9.89 -1.71
CA GLN A 403 19.52 -9.20 -2.59
C GLN A 403 18.10 -9.24 -2.00
N THR A 404 17.68 -10.36 -1.40
CA THR A 404 16.38 -10.50 -0.69
C THR A 404 16.25 -9.55 0.52
N VAL A 405 17.38 -9.07 1.07
CA VAL A 405 17.43 -8.13 2.20
C VAL A 405 17.11 -6.67 1.78
N LYS A 406 16.91 -6.41 0.49
CA LYS A 406 16.63 -5.05 -0.04
C LYS A 406 15.13 -4.70 -0.14
N ASP A 407 14.22 -5.66 0.04
CA ASP A 407 12.78 -5.39 0.10
C ASP A 407 12.41 -4.69 1.42
N CYS A 408 11.70 -3.56 1.31
CA CYS A 408 11.36 -2.66 2.42
C CYS A 408 10.41 -3.30 3.45
N ARG A 409 9.54 -4.20 3.01
CA ARG A 409 8.55 -4.90 3.84
C ARG A 409 9.18 -6.09 4.54
N VAL A 410 10.12 -6.78 3.89
CA VAL A 410 10.99 -7.77 4.53
C VAL A 410 11.83 -7.10 5.63
N MET A 411 12.43 -5.94 5.34
CA MET A 411 13.16 -5.16 6.34
C MET A 411 12.27 -4.74 7.52
N THR A 412 11.04 -4.29 7.25
CA THR A 412 10.07 -3.94 8.30
C THR A 412 9.76 -5.14 9.19
N GLY A 413 9.43 -6.29 8.60
CA GLY A 413 9.13 -7.51 9.36
C GLY A 413 10.34 -8.04 10.15
N LEU A 414 11.56 -7.90 9.63
CA LEU A 414 12.79 -8.21 10.38
C LEU A 414 12.99 -7.25 11.56
N GLY A 415 12.68 -5.96 11.38
CA GLY A 415 12.70 -4.97 12.45
C GLY A 415 11.75 -5.34 13.58
N ASP A 416 10.50 -5.71 13.26
CA ASP A 416 9.50 -6.15 14.23
C ASP A 416 9.95 -7.43 14.96
N LEU A 417 10.54 -8.37 14.22
CA LEU A 417 11.10 -9.59 14.80
C LEU A 417 12.23 -9.27 15.80
N PHE A 418 13.12 -8.34 15.47
CA PHE A 418 14.20 -7.91 16.36
C PHE A 418 13.71 -7.15 17.59
N MET A 419 12.71 -6.26 17.43
CA MET A 419 12.06 -5.58 18.56
C MET A 419 11.60 -6.59 19.62
N THR A 420 11.01 -7.69 19.16
CA THR A 420 10.43 -8.69 20.04
C THR A 420 11.44 -9.61 20.71
N ARG A 421 12.69 -9.58 20.23
CA ARG A 421 13.84 -10.25 20.82
C ARG A 421 14.73 -9.29 21.60
N GLU A 422 14.25 -8.06 21.82
CA GLU A 422 14.97 -7.00 22.52
C GLU A 422 16.30 -6.61 21.82
N ARG A 423 16.42 -6.90 20.52
CA ARG A 423 17.57 -6.54 19.67
C ARG A 423 17.35 -5.18 19.01
N TYR A 424 17.14 -4.16 19.84
CA TYR A 424 16.66 -2.85 19.39
C TYR A 424 17.59 -2.14 18.39
N SER A 425 18.92 -2.28 18.54
CA SER A 425 19.88 -1.68 17.60
C SER A 425 19.73 -2.23 16.19
N GLU A 426 19.52 -3.53 16.05
CA GLU A 426 19.32 -4.17 14.75
C GLU A 426 17.95 -3.84 14.17
N ALA A 427 16.92 -3.70 15.02
CA ALA A 427 15.62 -3.20 14.61
C ALA A 427 15.72 -1.80 14.00
N VAL A 428 16.47 -0.89 14.65
CA VAL A 428 16.74 0.47 14.13
C VAL A 428 17.40 0.42 12.75
N GLU A 429 18.42 -0.42 12.56
CA GLU A 429 19.10 -0.56 11.26
C GLU A 429 18.12 -0.99 10.16
N LYS A 430 17.25 -1.97 10.45
CA LYS A 430 16.28 -2.47 9.48
C LYS A 430 15.18 -1.47 9.16
N TYR A 431 14.61 -0.80 10.17
CA TYR A 431 13.59 0.22 9.93
C TYR A 431 14.16 1.41 9.16
N ARG A 432 15.38 1.87 9.45
CA ARG A 432 16.05 2.92 8.66
C ARG A 432 16.25 2.51 7.21
N ALA A 433 16.73 1.30 6.98
CA ALA A 433 16.95 0.79 5.64
C ALA A 433 15.62 0.68 4.86
N ALA A 434 14.53 0.32 5.52
CA ALA A 434 13.19 0.31 4.94
C ALA A 434 12.66 1.72 4.60
N ILE A 435 12.92 2.74 5.43
CA ILE A 435 12.48 4.12 5.18
C ILE A 435 13.17 4.73 3.95
N VAL A 436 14.45 4.40 3.74
CA VAL A 436 15.25 4.96 2.63
C VAL A 436 14.84 4.43 1.26
N SER A 437 14.07 3.34 1.18
CA SER A 437 13.78 2.66 -0.09
C SER A 437 12.67 3.32 -0.96
N GLU A 438 12.41 4.62 -0.83
CA GLU A 438 11.56 5.51 -1.66
C GLU A 438 10.11 5.09 -2.04
N GLU A 439 9.62 3.90 -1.65
CA GLU A 439 8.30 3.40 -2.09
C GLU A 439 7.13 3.64 -1.11
N MET A 440 7.38 3.99 0.17
CA MET A 440 6.32 4.10 1.18
C MET A 440 5.78 5.53 1.35
N GLN A 441 4.46 5.68 1.38
CA GLN A 441 3.72 6.94 1.58
C GLN A 441 2.56 6.73 2.56
N GLY A 442 2.04 7.82 3.16
CA GLY A 442 0.87 7.76 4.03
C GLY A 442 1.04 6.87 5.28
N ASP A 443 -0.03 6.16 5.65
CA ASP A 443 -0.12 5.37 6.88
C ASP A 443 1.00 4.31 7.02
N GLU A 444 1.45 3.70 5.92
CA GLU A 444 2.54 2.71 5.94
C GLU A 444 3.86 3.32 6.42
N LYS A 445 4.21 4.50 5.88
CA LYS A 445 5.42 5.23 6.28
C LYS A 445 5.32 5.71 7.72
N HIS A 446 4.15 6.20 8.13
CA HIS A 446 3.91 6.65 9.50
C HIS A 446 4.08 5.51 10.51
N GLN A 447 3.52 4.34 10.23
CA GLN A 447 3.63 3.17 11.09
C GLN A 447 5.09 2.70 11.25
N LEU A 448 5.87 2.77 10.17
CA LEU A 448 7.29 2.44 10.19
C LEU A 448 8.10 3.43 11.03
N LEU A 449 7.84 4.73 10.89
CA LEU A 449 8.46 5.77 11.72
C LEU A 449 8.08 5.61 13.20
N LEU A 450 6.81 5.30 13.50
CA LEU A 450 6.37 4.97 14.86
C LEU A 450 7.15 3.79 15.44
N ASN A 451 7.35 2.71 14.68
CA ASN A 451 8.14 1.55 15.12
C ASN A 451 9.62 1.89 15.33
N LEU A 452 10.21 2.70 14.44
CA LEU A 452 11.57 3.21 14.59
C LEU A 452 11.72 4.08 15.86
N GLY A 453 10.78 4.98 16.11
CA GLY A 453 10.77 5.82 17.31
C GLY A 453 10.68 4.99 18.59
N ARG A 454 9.87 3.92 18.59
CA ARG A 454 9.80 2.96 19.71
C ARG A 454 11.13 2.25 19.92
N ALA A 455 11.78 1.80 18.84
CA ALA A 455 13.09 1.17 18.92
C ALA A 455 14.14 2.11 19.56
N TYR A 456 14.11 3.41 19.23
CA TYR A 456 14.96 4.41 19.89
C TYR A 456 14.64 4.63 21.36
N SER A 457 13.35 4.66 21.72
CA SER A 457 12.93 4.80 23.12
C SER A 457 13.41 3.62 23.97
N TYR A 458 13.34 2.37 23.47
CA TYR A 458 13.90 1.21 24.16
C TYR A 458 15.44 1.23 24.27
N LEU A 459 16.13 1.94 23.37
CA LEU A 459 17.56 2.21 23.48
C LEU A 459 17.89 3.41 24.39
N TYR A 460 16.89 4.00 25.05
CA TYR A 460 17.01 5.22 25.84
C TYR A 460 17.57 6.41 25.05
N ASN A 461 17.41 6.40 23.72
CA ASN A 461 17.78 7.51 22.85
C ASN A 461 16.58 8.43 22.64
N HIS A 462 16.17 9.10 23.71
CA HIS A 462 14.95 9.93 23.74
C HIS A 462 14.94 11.02 22.67
N LYS A 463 16.10 11.63 22.38
CA LYS A 463 16.22 12.66 21.33
C LYS A 463 15.96 12.12 19.93
N ALA A 464 16.49 10.93 19.60
CA ALA A 464 16.20 10.30 18.32
C ALA A 464 14.74 9.86 18.23
N ALA A 465 14.20 9.28 19.31
CA ALA A 465 12.79 8.88 19.39
C ALA A 465 11.85 10.09 19.17
N GLU A 466 12.09 11.20 19.87
CA GLU A 466 11.32 12.43 19.71
C GLU A 466 11.35 12.94 18.28
N ASN A 467 12.54 13.06 17.67
CA ASN A 467 12.68 13.53 16.30
C ASN A 467 11.90 12.65 15.32
N THR A 468 11.99 11.32 15.48
CA THR A 468 11.28 10.37 14.62
C THR A 468 9.76 10.43 14.81
N TYR A 469 9.26 10.58 16.04
CA TYR A 469 7.81 10.75 16.26
C TYR A 469 7.29 12.07 15.70
N ARG A 470 8.07 13.16 15.80
CA ARG A 470 7.73 14.46 15.20
C ARG A 470 7.74 14.40 13.67
N GLU A 471 8.67 13.65 13.08
CA GLU A 471 8.70 13.38 11.65
C GLU A 471 7.44 12.62 11.20
N ALA A 472 7.05 11.56 11.92
CA ALA A 472 5.82 10.83 11.64
C ALA A 472 4.58 11.76 11.69
N LEU A 473 4.48 12.61 12.70
CA LEU A 473 3.38 13.55 12.89
C LEU A 473 3.40 14.77 11.95
N SER A 474 4.37 14.86 11.03
CA SER A 474 4.46 15.97 10.06
C SER A 474 3.54 15.78 8.84
N ASP A 475 3.06 14.56 8.59
CA ASP A 475 2.12 14.27 7.52
C ASP A 475 0.67 14.44 8.00
N GLU A 476 -0.06 15.37 7.41
CA GLU A 476 -1.43 15.72 7.79
C GLU A 476 -2.47 14.73 7.22
N ASN A 477 -2.10 13.85 6.27
CA ASN A 477 -3.02 12.92 5.61
C ASN A 477 -3.18 11.57 6.34
N ILE A 478 -2.57 11.41 7.52
CA ILE A 478 -2.56 10.17 8.29
C ILE A 478 -3.86 9.98 9.09
N SER A 479 -4.29 8.73 9.26
CA SER A 479 -5.46 8.41 10.10
C SER A 479 -5.35 8.95 11.53
N SER A 480 -6.46 9.47 12.07
CA SER A 480 -6.52 10.05 13.42
C SER A 480 -6.13 9.05 14.53
N GLU A 481 -6.36 7.76 14.30
CA GLU A 481 -5.90 6.66 15.14
C GLU A 481 -4.37 6.59 15.21
N LEU A 482 -3.69 6.51 14.06
CA LEU A 482 -2.23 6.45 14.00
C LEU A 482 -1.57 7.71 14.57
N GLN A 483 -2.18 8.89 14.33
CA GLN A 483 -1.72 10.13 14.95
C GLN A 483 -1.81 10.07 16.48
N ALA A 484 -2.93 9.58 17.03
CA ALA A 484 -3.11 9.45 18.47
C ALA A 484 -2.15 8.44 19.11
N VAL A 485 -1.89 7.31 18.45
CA VAL A 485 -0.89 6.32 18.91
C VAL A 485 0.49 6.96 18.99
N THR A 486 0.92 7.66 17.94
CA THR A 486 2.24 8.29 17.91
C THR A 486 2.36 9.41 18.93
N VAL A 487 1.31 10.20 19.14
CA VAL A 487 1.27 11.22 20.20
C VAL A 487 1.38 10.59 21.59
N LEU A 488 0.74 9.45 21.84
CA LEU A 488 0.88 8.73 23.11
C LEU A 488 2.33 8.29 23.36
N GLU A 489 3.04 7.80 22.34
CA GLU A 489 4.46 7.44 22.48
C GLU A 489 5.38 8.66 22.64
N LEU A 490 5.09 9.76 21.92
CA LEU A 490 5.82 11.01 22.08
C LEU A 490 5.64 11.61 23.48
N GLY A 491 4.42 11.58 24.02
CA GLY A 491 4.16 12.04 25.38
C GLY A 491 4.90 11.22 26.43
N LYS A 492 4.95 9.88 26.29
CA LYS A 492 5.82 9.05 27.15
C LYS A 492 7.29 9.45 27.05
N CYS A 493 7.78 9.75 25.85
CA CYS A 493 9.14 10.22 25.64
C CYS A 493 9.41 11.55 26.40
N TYR A 494 8.43 12.46 26.44
CA TYR A 494 8.52 13.67 27.27
C TYR A 494 8.49 13.38 28.76
N ALA A 495 7.62 12.47 29.20
CA ALA A 495 7.53 12.06 30.60
C ALA A 495 8.86 11.48 31.12
N GLU A 496 9.52 10.63 30.32
CA GLU A 496 10.83 10.05 30.61
C GLU A 496 11.94 11.11 30.71
N GLN A 497 11.83 12.19 29.94
CA GLN A 497 12.73 13.34 30.00
C GLN A 497 12.37 14.35 31.12
N GLY A 498 11.25 14.15 31.81
CA GLY A 498 10.73 15.06 32.83
C GLY A 498 10.04 16.32 32.28
N ASP A 499 9.80 16.41 30.97
CA ASP A 499 9.11 17.54 30.33
C ASP A 499 7.58 17.37 30.39
N LYS A 500 7.02 17.65 31.56
CA LYS A 500 5.56 17.56 31.77
C LYS A 500 4.76 18.56 30.92
N SER A 501 5.36 19.68 30.53
CA SER A 501 4.71 20.70 29.69
C SER A 501 4.59 20.22 28.25
N GLY A 502 5.67 19.65 27.71
CA GLY A 502 5.67 19.01 26.40
C GLY A 502 4.68 17.85 26.33
N GLU A 503 4.63 17.00 27.37
CA GLU A 503 3.68 15.89 27.48
C GLU A 503 2.22 16.38 27.45
N GLU A 504 1.88 17.40 28.23
CA GLU A 504 0.54 17.99 28.26
C GLU A 504 0.11 18.54 26.89
N GLN A 505 0.98 19.32 26.24
CA GLN A 505 0.66 19.99 24.99
C GLN A 505 0.38 19.00 23.86
N VAL A 506 1.15 17.91 23.76
CA VAL A 506 0.92 16.92 22.69
C VAL A 506 -0.41 16.19 22.87
N TYR A 507 -0.79 15.84 24.11
CA TYR A 507 -2.08 15.19 24.36
C TYR A 507 -3.28 16.12 24.09
N ILE A 508 -3.19 17.40 24.48
CA ILE A 508 -4.22 18.38 24.18
C ILE A 508 -4.40 18.52 22.66
N LYS A 509 -3.30 18.60 21.90
CA LYS A 509 -3.36 18.66 20.43
C LYS A 509 -4.01 17.42 19.82
N ALA A 510 -3.73 16.22 20.31
CA ALA A 510 -4.37 15.01 19.79
C ALA A 510 -5.88 14.92 20.10
N LEU A 511 -6.34 15.53 21.19
CA LEU A 511 -7.77 15.56 21.53
C LEU A 511 -8.62 16.44 20.59
N THR A 512 -7.98 17.31 19.79
CA THR A 512 -8.67 18.13 18.78
C THR A 512 -8.81 17.44 17.42
N LEU A 513 -8.31 16.22 17.26
CA LEU A 513 -8.40 15.47 16.00
C LEU A 513 -9.86 15.11 15.67
N GLU A 514 -10.26 15.36 14.43
CA GLU A 514 -11.57 14.94 13.92
C GLU A 514 -11.65 13.42 13.82
N ASN A 515 -12.83 12.85 14.08
CA ASN A 515 -13.11 11.41 13.98
C ASN A 515 -12.18 10.50 14.80
N LEU A 516 -11.60 11.00 15.90
CA LEU A 516 -10.77 10.18 16.79
C LEU A 516 -11.61 9.07 17.47
N PRO A 517 -11.26 7.77 17.32
CA PRO A 517 -12.02 6.70 17.96
C PRO A 517 -12.06 6.83 19.49
N GLY A 518 -13.20 6.47 20.09
CA GLY A 518 -13.46 6.66 21.53
C GLY A 518 -12.40 6.03 22.45
N ILE A 519 -11.83 4.88 22.08
CA ILE A 519 -10.75 4.23 22.84
C ILE A 519 -9.47 5.08 22.91
N TRP A 520 -9.10 5.74 21.82
CA TRP A 520 -7.91 6.59 21.78
C TRP A 520 -8.14 7.90 22.52
N ARG A 521 -9.35 8.47 22.39
CA ARG A 521 -9.78 9.62 23.19
C ARG A 521 -9.75 9.32 24.69
N TYR A 522 -10.26 8.16 25.10
CA TYR A 522 -10.21 7.67 26.48
C TYR A 522 -8.77 7.60 27.01
N ARG A 523 -7.85 7.01 26.24
CA ARG A 523 -6.44 6.87 26.65
C ARG A 523 -5.76 8.22 26.82
N LEU A 524 -6.00 9.18 25.92
CA LEU A 524 -5.45 10.54 26.02
C LEU A 524 -6.00 11.29 27.23
N LEU A 525 -7.32 11.26 27.46
CA LEU A 525 -7.95 11.89 28.62
C LEU A 525 -7.44 11.31 29.94
N ASN A 526 -7.31 9.98 30.02
CA ASN A 526 -6.77 9.32 31.19
C ASN A 526 -5.29 9.70 31.45
N ARG A 527 -4.47 9.85 30.40
CA ARG A 527 -3.09 10.35 30.56
C ARG A 527 -3.07 11.80 31.04
N LEU A 528 -3.88 12.67 30.45
CA LEU A 528 -3.98 14.08 30.84
C LEU A 528 -4.48 14.25 32.28
N GLY A 529 -5.46 13.46 32.71
CA GLY A 529 -5.94 13.44 34.10
C GLY A 529 -4.82 13.06 35.09
N ASN A 530 -3.98 12.09 34.74
CA ASN A 530 -2.81 11.73 35.56
C ASN A 530 -1.76 12.85 35.63
N ILE A 531 -1.56 13.61 34.54
CA ILE A 531 -0.68 14.79 34.56
C ILE A 531 -1.23 15.85 35.52
N TYR A 532 -2.52 16.15 35.46
CA TYR A 532 -3.18 17.12 36.32
C TYR A 532 -3.18 16.71 37.79
N LEU A 533 -3.36 15.41 38.09
CA LEU A 533 -3.11 14.87 39.42
C LEU A 533 -1.68 15.16 39.89
N SER A 534 -0.69 14.98 39.02
CA SER A 534 0.72 15.25 39.36
C SER A 534 1.04 16.73 39.61
N TYR A 535 0.19 17.64 39.13
CA TYR A 535 0.26 19.08 39.41
C TYR A 535 -0.55 19.50 40.64
N GLY A 536 -1.28 18.58 41.28
CA GLY A 536 -2.22 18.89 42.35
C GLY A 536 -3.51 19.56 41.87
N ARG A 537 -3.79 19.56 40.56
CA ARG A 537 -5.00 20.12 39.95
C ARG A 537 -6.11 19.08 39.96
N HIS A 538 -6.62 18.77 41.15
CA HIS A 538 -7.55 17.64 41.36
C HIS A 538 -8.88 17.82 40.61
N ASP A 539 -9.43 19.04 40.56
CA ASP A 539 -10.69 19.31 39.84
C ASP A 539 -10.55 19.12 38.33
N ASP A 540 -9.45 19.62 37.74
CA ASP A 540 -9.16 19.44 36.32
C ASP A 540 -8.92 17.96 35.99
N ALA A 541 -8.22 17.23 36.86
CA ALA A 541 -8.01 15.80 36.70
C ALA A 541 -9.32 15.02 36.78
N MET A 542 -10.18 15.35 37.75
CA MET A 542 -11.48 14.72 37.93
C MET A 542 -12.38 14.95 36.71
N SER A 543 -12.37 16.16 36.16
CA SER A 543 -13.06 16.50 34.91
C SER A 543 -12.63 15.59 33.75
N LYS A 544 -11.31 15.34 33.60
CA LYS A 544 -10.79 14.48 32.52
C LYS A 544 -11.13 13.00 32.71
N PHE A 545 -11.09 12.47 33.92
CA PHE A 545 -11.50 11.09 34.16
C PHE A 545 -13.02 10.88 33.96
N SER A 546 -13.84 11.85 34.39
CA SER A 546 -15.29 11.82 34.15
C SER A 546 -15.63 11.91 32.65
N GLU A 547 -14.94 12.78 31.91
CA GLU A 547 -15.03 12.86 30.44
C GLU A 547 -14.64 11.52 29.80
N ALA A 548 -13.60 10.85 30.30
CA ALA A 548 -13.17 9.55 29.79
C ALA A 548 -14.22 8.46 30.04
N LEU A 549 -14.83 8.43 31.22
CA LEU A 549 -15.84 7.42 31.61
C LEU A 549 -17.17 7.58 30.86
N SER A 550 -17.50 8.80 30.41
CA SER A 550 -18.73 9.06 29.64
C SER A 550 -18.62 8.68 28.16
N LEU A 551 -17.44 8.33 27.66
CA LEU A 551 -17.24 7.95 26.26
C LEU A 551 -17.93 6.61 25.93
N GLU A 552 -18.69 6.63 24.84
CA GLU A 552 -19.28 5.44 24.22
C GLU A 552 -18.22 4.62 23.46
N GLY A 553 -18.41 3.30 23.36
CA GLY A 553 -17.54 2.42 22.57
C GLY A 553 -16.18 2.09 23.20
N VAL A 554 -15.90 2.53 24.42
CA VAL A 554 -14.72 2.10 25.19
C VAL A 554 -14.96 0.70 25.75
N PRO A 555 -14.09 -0.30 25.47
CA PRO A 555 -14.22 -1.63 26.05
C PRO A 555 -14.27 -1.55 27.58
N GLU A 556 -15.20 -2.28 28.19
CA GLU A 556 -15.40 -2.28 29.64
C GLU A 556 -14.08 -2.55 30.38
N LYS A 557 -13.30 -3.52 29.92
CA LYS A 557 -11.98 -3.86 30.47
C LYS A 557 -10.97 -2.71 30.57
N ASP A 558 -11.13 -1.61 29.83
CA ASP A 558 -10.18 -0.49 29.84
C ASP A 558 -10.60 0.61 30.84
N ARG A 559 -11.87 0.63 31.29
CA ARG A 559 -12.48 1.71 32.09
C ARG A 559 -11.92 1.85 33.52
N TYR A 560 -11.35 0.78 34.08
CA TYR A 560 -10.82 0.79 35.44
C TYR A 560 -9.71 1.82 35.66
N HIS A 561 -8.95 2.21 34.62
CA HIS A 561 -7.87 3.18 34.78
C HIS A 561 -8.39 4.58 35.17
N ALA A 562 -9.45 5.05 34.52
CA ALA A 562 -10.06 6.33 34.85
C ALA A 562 -10.74 6.29 36.23
N LEU A 563 -11.33 5.15 36.62
CA LEU A 563 -11.88 4.96 37.97
C LEU A 563 -10.80 5.03 39.05
N ILE A 564 -9.64 4.40 38.84
CA ILE A 564 -8.48 4.54 39.75
C ILE A 564 -8.03 6.00 39.85
N GLY A 565 -8.00 6.71 38.73
CA GLY A 565 -7.66 8.14 38.67
C GLY A 565 -8.65 9.00 39.47
N GLY A 566 -9.94 8.83 39.23
CA GLY A 566 -11.01 9.53 39.95
C GLY A 566 -10.99 9.22 41.45
N GLY A 567 -10.80 7.95 41.83
CA GLY A 567 -10.66 7.56 43.23
C GLY A 567 -9.49 8.25 43.93
N LYS A 568 -8.35 8.44 43.24
CA LYS A 568 -7.23 9.23 43.75
C LYS A 568 -7.57 10.72 43.89
N CYS A 569 -8.27 11.32 42.92
CA CYS A 569 -8.73 12.71 43.04
C CYS A 569 -9.57 12.90 44.31
N CYS A 570 -10.61 12.07 44.49
CA CYS A 570 -11.49 12.11 45.66
C CYS A 570 -10.70 11.88 46.96
N LEU A 571 -9.78 10.92 46.97
CA LEU A 571 -8.92 10.64 48.13
C LEU A 571 -8.08 11.86 48.53
N TYR A 572 -7.44 12.53 47.58
CA TYR A 572 -6.65 13.74 47.86
C TYR A 572 -7.48 14.96 48.23
N GLN A 573 -8.76 14.99 47.83
CA GLN A 573 -9.72 16.03 48.24
C GLN A 573 -10.41 15.72 49.58
N GLY A 574 -10.17 14.55 50.17
CA GLY A 574 -10.76 14.12 51.44
C GLY A 574 -12.16 13.51 51.33
N ASP A 575 -12.67 13.26 50.11
CA ASP A 575 -13.93 12.53 49.91
C ASP A 575 -13.66 11.02 49.89
N PHE A 576 -13.46 10.47 51.08
CA PHE A 576 -13.13 9.06 51.25
C PHE A 576 -14.26 8.11 50.85
N ILE A 577 -15.51 8.57 50.86
CA ILE A 577 -16.68 7.76 50.50
C ILE A 577 -16.70 7.57 48.99
N MET A 578 -16.66 8.68 48.24
CA MET A 578 -16.66 8.63 46.78
C MET A 578 -15.38 7.97 46.25
N ALA A 579 -14.24 8.18 46.92
CA ALA A 579 -12.99 7.48 46.58
C ALA A 579 -13.13 5.95 46.71
N ALA A 580 -13.74 5.46 47.80
CA ALA A 580 -13.97 4.03 47.99
C ALA A 580 -14.91 3.43 46.95
N GLU A 581 -15.95 4.16 46.53
CA GLU A 581 -16.86 3.72 45.46
C GLU A 581 -16.12 3.51 44.14
N HIS A 582 -15.32 4.49 43.70
CA HIS A 582 -14.51 4.38 42.49
C HIS A 582 -13.53 3.20 42.55
N PHE A 583 -12.88 2.98 43.69
CA PHE A 583 -11.95 1.86 43.83
C PHE A 583 -12.65 0.51 43.91
N GLU A 584 -13.82 0.37 44.56
CA GLU A 584 -14.56 -0.89 44.56
C GLU A 584 -15.09 -1.23 43.15
N GLU A 585 -15.58 -0.23 42.42
CA GLU A 585 -15.97 -0.41 41.02
C GLU A 585 -14.77 -0.89 40.19
N ALA A 586 -13.62 -0.22 40.31
CA ALA A 586 -12.39 -0.63 39.62
C ALA A 586 -11.92 -2.05 40.03
N PHE A 587 -12.09 -2.46 41.29
CA PHE A 587 -11.71 -3.79 41.76
C PHE A 587 -12.60 -4.90 41.18
N SER A 588 -13.85 -4.59 40.84
CA SER A 588 -14.83 -5.56 40.35
C SER A 588 -14.51 -6.12 38.95
N PHE A 589 -13.62 -5.45 38.19
CA PHE A 589 -13.24 -5.86 36.84
C PHE A 589 -12.52 -7.22 36.86
N LYS A 590 -12.93 -8.12 35.94
CA LYS A 590 -12.37 -9.48 35.88
C LYS A 590 -10.97 -9.51 35.26
N ASP A 591 -10.73 -8.68 34.25
CA ASP A 591 -9.53 -8.72 33.38
C ASP A 591 -8.40 -7.77 33.81
N ILE A 592 -8.28 -7.47 35.11
CA ILE A 592 -7.17 -6.64 35.65
C ILE A 592 -6.08 -7.51 36.30
N THR A 593 -4.82 -7.09 36.13
CA THR A 593 -3.65 -7.80 36.69
C THR A 593 -3.65 -7.81 38.21
N ASP A 594 -3.02 -8.81 38.82
CA ASP A 594 -2.87 -8.88 40.29
C ASP A 594 -2.16 -7.65 40.86
N GLU A 595 -1.19 -7.10 40.13
CA GLU A 595 -0.50 -5.85 40.49
C GLU A 595 -1.47 -4.67 40.53
N THR A 596 -2.33 -4.54 39.52
CA THR A 596 -3.36 -3.50 39.48
C THR A 596 -4.35 -3.66 40.63
N ARG A 597 -4.79 -4.89 40.93
CA ARG A 597 -5.65 -5.18 42.08
C ARG A 597 -5.00 -4.78 43.41
N CYS A 598 -3.69 -4.96 43.54
CA CYS A 598 -2.95 -4.49 44.71
C CYS A 598 -2.96 -2.95 44.83
N VAL A 599 -2.81 -2.22 43.72
CA VAL A 599 -2.87 -0.75 43.70
C VAL A 599 -4.26 -0.26 44.12
N ILE A 600 -5.32 -0.85 43.57
CA ILE A 600 -6.71 -0.50 43.93
C ILE A 600 -6.97 -0.80 45.41
N ALA A 601 -6.54 -1.96 45.89
CA ALA A 601 -6.72 -2.36 47.28
C ALA A 601 -5.99 -1.43 48.26
N ALA A 602 -4.81 -0.92 47.91
CA ALA A 602 -4.12 0.07 48.72
C ALA A 602 -4.97 1.34 48.88
N GLY A 603 -5.55 1.84 47.78
CA GLY A 603 -6.48 2.98 47.81
C GLY A 603 -7.73 2.71 48.67
N LEU A 604 -8.32 1.50 48.58
CA LEU A 604 -9.45 1.10 49.43
C LEU A 604 -9.08 1.06 50.92
N ILE A 605 -7.90 0.52 51.24
CA ILE A 605 -7.40 0.47 52.62
C ILE A 605 -7.27 1.89 53.18
N ASP A 606 -6.67 2.81 52.42
CA ASP A 606 -6.52 4.21 52.83
C ASP A 606 -7.90 4.86 53.06
N CYS A 607 -8.85 4.66 52.14
CA CYS A 607 -10.22 5.18 52.27
C CYS A 607 -10.93 4.63 53.51
N TYR A 608 -10.84 3.32 53.76
CA TYR A 608 -11.51 2.67 54.89
C TYR A 608 -10.85 2.98 56.23
N LEU A 609 -9.52 3.17 56.27
CA LEU A 609 -8.82 3.64 57.46
C LEU A 609 -9.28 5.05 57.84
N MET A 610 -9.36 5.97 56.87
CA MET A 610 -9.81 7.35 57.11
C MET A 610 -11.28 7.41 57.55
N GLN A 611 -12.10 6.44 57.14
CA GLN A 611 -13.50 6.29 57.58
C GLN A 611 -13.66 5.52 58.91
N GLY A 612 -12.59 4.95 59.47
CA GLY A 612 -12.66 4.10 60.67
C GLY A 612 -13.29 2.71 60.43
N LYS A 613 -13.44 2.28 59.18
CA LYS A 613 -14.06 1.00 58.78
C LYS A 613 -13.06 -0.17 58.84
N LEU A 614 -12.65 -0.52 60.05
CA LEU A 614 -11.59 -1.52 60.30
C LEU A 614 -11.90 -2.93 59.76
N GLN A 615 -13.19 -3.31 59.72
CA GLN A 615 -13.60 -4.61 59.19
C GLN A 615 -13.41 -4.68 57.66
N ASP A 616 -13.68 -3.57 56.97
CA ASP A 616 -13.51 -3.49 55.52
C ASP A 616 -12.03 -3.46 55.12
N VAL A 617 -11.17 -2.83 55.94
CA VAL A 617 -9.70 -2.93 55.79
C VAL A 617 -9.23 -4.40 55.88
N GLU A 618 -9.73 -5.17 56.85
CA GLU A 618 -9.41 -6.59 56.99
C GLU A 618 -9.88 -7.41 55.78
N ASN A 619 -11.11 -7.16 55.32
CA ASN A 619 -11.69 -7.82 54.15
C ASN A 619 -10.85 -7.55 52.89
N THR A 620 -10.44 -6.30 52.67
CA THR A 620 -9.60 -5.88 51.54
C THR A 620 -8.19 -6.48 51.61
N CYS A 621 -7.55 -6.48 52.79
CA CYS A 621 -6.28 -7.18 53.00
C CYS A 621 -6.39 -8.67 52.68
N THR A 622 -7.49 -9.32 53.09
CA THR A 622 -7.73 -10.74 52.81
C THR A 622 -7.89 -11.00 51.31
N ARG A 623 -8.63 -10.14 50.59
CA ARG A 623 -8.76 -10.19 49.12
C ARG A 623 -7.38 -10.15 48.44
N VAL A 624 -6.49 -9.24 48.84
CA VAL A 624 -5.12 -9.14 48.28
C VAL A 624 -4.27 -10.35 48.62
N LEU A 625 -4.33 -10.85 49.85
CA LEU A 625 -3.55 -12.02 50.29
C LEU A 625 -3.97 -13.31 49.57
N MET A 626 -5.24 -13.42 49.15
CA MET A 626 -5.71 -14.52 48.31
C MET A 626 -5.12 -14.47 46.90
N LEU A 627 -4.97 -13.28 46.30
CA LEU A 627 -4.36 -13.11 44.97
C LEU A 627 -2.89 -13.56 44.95
N LYS A 628 -2.14 -13.33 46.04
CA LYS A 628 -0.72 -13.69 46.14
C LYS A 628 -0.43 -15.16 46.53
N GLY A 629 -1.45 -16.01 46.66
CA GLY A 629 -1.26 -17.43 46.96
C GLY A 629 -0.61 -17.73 48.33
N ILE A 630 -0.71 -16.81 49.30
CA ILE A 630 -0.08 -16.94 50.62
C ILE A 630 -0.85 -17.96 51.48
N SER A 631 -0.15 -18.82 52.22
CA SER A 631 -0.78 -19.85 53.07
C SER A 631 -1.59 -19.25 54.24
N ASP A 632 -2.69 -19.90 54.63
CA ASP A 632 -3.67 -19.37 55.60
C ASP A 632 -3.08 -19.01 56.97
N ASP A 633 -2.06 -19.74 57.44
CA ASP A 633 -1.38 -19.43 58.71
C ASP A 633 -0.54 -18.15 58.61
N ARG A 634 0.13 -17.93 57.48
CA ARG A 634 0.86 -16.67 57.22
C ARG A 634 -0.11 -15.51 57.01
N LYS A 635 -1.26 -15.76 56.36
CA LYS A 635 -2.34 -14.77 56.22
C LYS A 635 -2.84 -14.29 57.59
N ARG A 636 -3.15 -15.22 58.50
CA ARG A 636 -3.61 -14.89 59.86
C ARG A 636 -2.59 -14.06 60.62
N ASN A 637 -1.31 -14.40 60.53
CA ASN A 637 -0.25 -13.65 61.20
C ASN A 637 -0.10 -12.22 60.63
N ILE A 638 -0.12 -12.05 59.30
CA ILE A 638 -0.08 -10.71 58.66
C ILE A 638 -1.31 -9.88 59.03
N ILE A 639 -2.51 -10.48 59.01
CA ILE A 639 -3.75 -9.79 59.40
C ILE A 639 -3.72 -9.40 60.87
N MET A 640 -3.22 -10.25 61.77
CA MET A 640 -3.04 -9.89 63.19
C MET A 640 -2.04 -8.75 63.37
N ASP A 641 -0.93 -8.76 62.63
CA ASP A 641 0.11 -7.72 62.70
C ASP A 641 -0.41 -6.37 62.18
N VAL A 642 -1.20 -6.40 61.10
CA VAL A 642 -1.94 -5.24 60.57
C VAL A 642 -2.97 -4.74 61.59
N LYS A 643 -3.77 -5.62 62.20
CA LYS A 643 -4.71 -5.24 63.28
C LYS A 643 -4.01 -4.58 64.46
N GLN A 644 -2.82 -5.05 64.83
CA GLN A 644 -2.04 -4.54 65.95
C GLN A 644 -1.45 -3.16 65.62
N LYS A 645 -0.94 -2.97 64.39
CA LYS A 645 -0.49 -1.66 63.89
C LYS A 645 -1.63 -0.65 63.76
N ILE A 646 -2.78 -1.05 63.24
CA ILE A 646 -3.95 -0.16 63.10
C ILE A 646 -4.49 0.26 64.48
N LYS A 647 -4.55 -0.67 65.45
CA LYS A 647 -4.87 -0.35 66.86
C LYS A 647 -3.85 0.58 67.52
N GLY A 648 -2.58 0.52 67.10
CA GLY A 648 -1.53 1.43 67.54
C GLY A 648 -1.72 2.85 66.99
N LEU A 649 -2.01 2.96 65.69
CA LEU A 649 -2.23 4.24 64.99
C LEU A 649 -3.50 4.96 65.49
N THR A 650 -4.61 4.23 65.70
CA THR A 650 -5.84 4.79 66.30
C THR A 650 -5.66 5.24 67.76
N LYS A 651 -4.66 4.72 68.49
CA LYS A 651 -4.31 5.20 69.84
C LYS A 651 -3.38 6.42 69.84
N GLN A 652 -2.56 6.61 68.81
CA GLN A 652 -1.67 7.77 68.67
C GLN A 652 -2.38 8.99 68.08
N CYS A 653 -3.33 8.80 67.17
CA CYS A 653 -4.14 9.86 66.57
C CYS A 653 -5.37 10.17 67.44
N GLY A 654 -5.13 10.70 68.65
CA GLY A 654 -6.18 11.34 69.43
C GLY A 654 -6.65 12.63 68.74
N GLY A 655 -7.56 12.51 67.78
CA GLY A 655 -8.40 13.63 67.34
C GLY A 655 -7.82 14.65 66.34
N THR A 656 -6.84 14.29 65.51
CA THR A 656 -6.51 15.11 64.32
C THR A 656 -6.36 14.23 63.07
N HIS A 657 -7.27 14.46 62.12
CA HIS A 657 -7.38 13.84 60.79
C HIS A 657 -6.38 14.47 59.80
N ALA A 658 -5.15 13.94 59.74
CA ALA A 658 -4.26 14.14 58.60
C ALA A 658 -3.52 12.85 58.30
#